data_AF-A0A1I6HWK7-F1
#
_entry.id   AF-A0A1I6HWK7-F1
#
_cell.length_a   1.000
_cell.length_b   1.000
_cell.length_c   1.000
_cell.angle_alpha   90.00
_cell.angle_beta   90.00
_cell.angle_gamma   90.00
#
_symmetry.space_group_name_H-M   'P 1'
#
loop_
_entity.id
_entity.type
_entity.pdbx_description
1 polymer ?
#
loop_
_entity_poly.entity_id
_entity_poly.type
_entity_poly.pdbx_seq_one_letter_code
_entity_poly.pdbx_strand_id
1 'polypeptide(L)'
;MAAFIQKLFRSRKTPEATAPGKNSPASMADEQEPSRSDQREEQLRILDGSPSQADLAELAINGATADIRQRAASRLSDPDTLQDVLKRAKGKDKGVYQTVKLALQAHREEQARLNNIHQNIAVLISHASEQARSEDTKLYKARLDALINQWSDVETHATPEQTQAFLEAVHRCRERLAAMQSAAEDEQRQRDQATQRSETLALLADTLEELQRHAPDTLPSLASLDALQKTQENRWLEATRDTAVDKQEQKSYETSMLTLRNYVNAVRRASQAREEINDITAKLANQENATDDQRSRASVLLKEISWPEGYPEPVPLASLRQLAGKRASANTTADNPERQKALAERLERTIAQLEAALEAKQLKESKQLFKAAQQQVRELDGRRSKPFQPRMQLLNGQLRELSDWQGFATEPKQIALCEQMEYLAEQPMDPEAKAERIKELQNEWRELGGSSDRTLWSRFKAASDRAFEPCKAYFSAKSGLKQANLEKRTAICDQLEAFLDNADWSSVDWKAAERIHQTARQEWKEAWPVEFRDNRQVQKRFDELLKRLEAPLDQERLNNEQLKQDIVQRAEALVQHEPLQDAMNQAKALQSEWKAIGITRHREDRKLWQAFRKACDQIFARRDAERSEQQEAARAADEAAQANLQEAAELAAANDEASAGKALSTLRAIDTSTVSRSVREQVQQEQQRVKVLLSTLRLQNQVVSWQELITTAANGKPVNEQIPDHWPSLARGIGVESPVELVIRAEILCGVPSPESDQQRRMEIQVQRLADGMGASGIEADPLQEVEALVASWCLDQPGSAGSDQAARLNAALASLKPT
;
A
#
# COMPACT_ATOMS: atom_id res chain seq x y z
N MET A 1 -7.15 13.80 -3.04
CA MET A 1 -8.23 14.31 -2.17
C MET A 1 -9.65 13.96 -2.70
N ALA A 2 -9.97 14.20 -3.99
CA ALA A 2 -11.31 14.00 -4.57
C ALA A 2 -11.96 12.61 -4.34
N ALA A 3 -11.20 11.52 -4.41
CA ALA A 3 -11.71 10.16 -4.19
C ALA A 3 -12.01 9.81 -2.71
N PHE A 4 -11.63 10.68 -1.77
CA PHE A 4 -11.83 10.49 -0.32
C PHE A 4 -13.10 11.20 0.16
N ILE A 5 -13.40 12.39 -0.37
CA ILE A 5 -14.56 13.21 0.00
C ILE A 5 -15.89 12.47 -0.27
N GLN A 6 -15.97 11.66 -1.32
CA GLN A 6 -17.15 10.86 -1.65
C GLN A 6 -17.42 9.67 -0.70
N LYS A 7 -16.50 9.32 0.21
CA LYS A 7 -16.65 8.15 1.11
C LYS A 7 -17.12 8.50 2.53
N LEU A 8 -17.39 9.76 2.84
CA LEU A 8 -17.69 10.22 4.21
C LEU A 8 -19.14 9.99 4.69
N PHE A 9 -20.04 9.44 3.87
CA PHE A 9 -21.42 9.15 4.26
C PHE A 9 -21.83 7.69 3.98
N ARG A 10 -21.60 6.80 4.96
CA ARG A 10 -22.37 5.55 5.20
C ARG A 10 -22.09 5.02 6.61
N SER A 11 -23.14 4.85 7.41
CA SER A 11 -23.07 4.55 8.84
C SER A 11 -23.36 3.08 9.20
N ARG A 12 -23.12 2.74 10.47
CA ARG A 12 -23.01 1.39 11.06
C ARG A 12 -24.32 0.59 11.16
N LYS A 13 -24.19 -0.74 11.32
CA LYS A 13 -25.02 -1.50 12.28
C LYS A 13 -24.39 -2.83 12.74
N THR A 14 -24.33 -3.00 14.07
CA THR A 14 -24.31 -4.26 14.86
C THR A 14 -25.15 -3.96 16.12
N PRO A 15 -25.85 -4.95 16.72
CA PRO A 15 -25.28 -5.84 17.76
C PRO A 15 -25.81 -7.31 17.59
N GLU A 16 -25.79 -8.27 18.53
CA GLU A 16 -25.40 -8.29 19.96
C GLU A 16 -24.76 -9.64 20.39
N ALA A 17 -25.22 -10.29 21.47
CA ALA A 17 -24.60 -11.48 22.08
C ALA A 17 -25.62 -12.46 22.71
N THR A 18 -25.18 -13.66 23.13
CA THR A 18 -25.32 -14.21 24.51
C THR A 18 -24.78 -15.65 24.64
N ALA A 19 -24.34 -16.02 25.85
CA ALA A 19 -24.01 -17.39 26.31
C ALA A 19 -25.22 -17.93 27.17
N PRO A 20 -25.18 -18.96 28.06
CA PRO A 20 -24.04 -19.63 28.75
C PRO A 20 -24.16 -21.15 29.11
N GLY A 21 -23.14 -21.67 29.81
CA GLY A 21 -23.23 -22.81 30.76
C GLY A 21 -22.77 -24.20 30.25
N LYS A 22 -22.40 -25.17 31.10
CA LYS A 22 -21.87 -25.17 32.49
C LYS A 22 -21.41 -26.61 32.83
N ASN A 23 -20.58 -26.76 33.88
CA ASN A 23 -20.32 -27.97 34.68
C ASN A 23 -19.38 -29.10 34.17
N SER A 24 -18.25 -29.22 34.88
CA SER A 24 -17.46 -30.43 35.20
C SER A 24 -18.30 -31.48 35.99
N PRO A 25 -17.83 -32.72 36.34
CA PRO A 25 -16.59 -32.96 37.11
C PRO A 25 -15.80 -34.25 36.81
N ALA A 26 -14.78 -34.49 37.64
CA ALA A 26 -13.76 -35.54 37.59
C ALA A 26 -14.14 -36.87 38.29
N SER A 27 -13.36 -37.93 38.04
CA SER A 27 -12.51 -38.61 39.05
C SER A 27 -11.44 -39.47 38.31
N MET A 28 -10.17 -39.50 38.73
CA MET A 28 -9.53 -40.45 39.67
C MET A 28 -9.74 -41.94 39.38
N ALA A 29 -8.65 -42.69 39.19
CA ALA A 29 -8.20 -43.80 40.07
C ALA A 29 -7.17 -44.76 39.40
N ASP A 30 -5.98 -44.80 40.01
CA ASP A 30 -5.16 -45.99 40.38
C ASP A 30 -4.50 -47.02 39.43
N GLU A 31 -3.49 -47.65 40.05
CA GLU A 31 -2.73 -48.89 39.79
C GLU A 31 -1.60 -48.94 38.73
N GLN A 32 -0.62 -49.80 39.04
CA GLN A 32 0.79 -49.70 38.61
C GLN A 32 1.18 -50.61 37.43
N GLU A 33 1.13 -50.05 36.23
CA GLU A 33 2.10 -50.25 35.13
C GLU A 33 2.33 -48.84 34.56
N PRO A 34 3.57 -48.37 34.32
CA PRO A 34 3.98 -46.95 34.36
C PRO A 34 2.83 -46.03 33.93
N SER A 35 2.20 -45.37 34.92
CA SER A 35 0.75 -45.21 34.94
C SER A 35 0.24 -44.53 33.68
N ARG A 36 -1.01 -44.81 33.30
CA ARG A 36 -1.64 -44.07 32.19
C ARG A 36 -1.66 -42.54 32.45
N SER A 37 -1.47 -42.08 33.69
CA SER A 37 -1.13 -40.68 34.01
C SER A 37 0.33 -40.33 33.71
N ASP A 38 1.32 -41.10 34.14
CA ASP A 38 2.75 -40.82 33.90
C ASP A 38 3.08 -40.81 32.40
N GLN A 39 2.61 -41.83 31.66
CA GLN A 39 2.75 -41.86 30.20
C GLN A 39 2.03 -40.70 29.53
N ARG A 40 0.90 -40.25 30.07
CA ARG A 40 0.16 -39.08 29.56
C ARG A 40 0.91 -37.78 29.86
N GLU A 41 1.52 -37.62 31.03
CA GLU A 41 2.28 -36.42 31.40
C GLU A 41 3.57 -36.31 30.58
N GLU A 42 4.29 -37.42 30.37
CA GLU A 42 5.47 -37.42 29.51
C GLU A 42 5.11 -37.14 28.04
N GLN A 43 4.04 -37.76 27.53
CA GLN A 43 3.54 -37.45 26.19
C GLN A 43 3.05 -35.99 26.06
N LEU A 44 2.48 -35.40 27.11
CA LEU A 44 2.12 -33.98 27.14
C LEU A 44 3.37 -33.08 27.14
N ARG A 45 4.42 -33.42 27.90
CA ARG A 45 5.71 -32.70 27.84
C ARG A 45 6.33 -32.72 26.45
N ILE A 46 6.33 -33.88 25.78
CA ILE A 46 6.81 -34.00 24.40
C ILE A 46 5.96 -33.12 23.46
N LEU A 47 4.64 -33.09 23.65
CA LEU A 47 3.72 -32.33 22.81
C LEU A 47 3.79 -30.82 23.06
N ASP A 48 3.97 -30.37 24.30
CA ASP A 48 4.10 -28.95 24.68
C ASP A 48 5.49 -28.36 24.32
N GLY A 49 6.47 -29.21 24.03
CA GLY A 49 7.77 -28.81 23.47
C GLY A 49 7.74 -28.55 21.95
N SER A 50 8.85 -28.90 21.30
CA SER A 50 9.02 -28.81 19.83
C SER A 50 9.27 -30.21 19.22
N PRO A 51 8.27 -31.11 19.26
CA PRO A 51 8.42 -32.50 18.78
C PRO A 51 8.63 -32.55 17.26
N SER A 52 9.36 -33.55 16.78
CA SER A 52 9.55 -33.76 15.35
C SER A 52 8.27 -34.28 14.69
N GLN A 53 8.21 -34.25 13.35
CA GLN A 53 7.08 -34.85 12.61
C GLN A 53 6.98 -36.37 12.84
N ALA A 54 8.09 -37.05 13.14
CA ALA A 54 8.07 -38.47 13.51
C ALA A 54 7.43 -38.69 14.90
N ASP A 55 7.83 -37.89 15.90
CA ASP A 55 7.26 -37.96 17.26
C ASP A 55 5.76 -37.60 17.25
N LEU A 56 5.38 -36.59 16.47
CA LEU A 56 3.97 -36.22 16.26
C LEU A 56 3.18 -37.32 15.55
N ALA A 57 3.77 -38.02 14.58
CA ALA A 57 3.11 -39.14 13.91
C ALA A 57 2.91 -40.32 14.87
N GLU A 58 3.90 -40.64 15.71
CA GLU A 58 3.78 -41.66 16.74
C GLU A 58 2.73 -41.29 17.80
N LEU A 59 2.77 -40.06 18.33
CA LEU A 59 1.77 -39.55 19.27
C LEU A 59 0.35 -39.49 18.66
N ALA A 60 0.20 -39.24 17.37
CA ALA A 60 -1.09 -39.26 16.68
C ALA A 60 -1.69 -40.67 16.56
N ILE A 61 -0.86 -41.71 16.48
CA ILE A 61 -1.30 -43.11 16.34
C ILE A 61 -1.45 -43.79 17.71
N ASN A 62 -0.46 -43.60 18.60
CA ASN A 62 -0.28 -44.36 19.84
C ASN A 62 -0.52 -43.53 21.12
N GLY A 63 -0.82 -42.23 21.02
CA GLY A 63 -1.01 -41.35 22.17
C GLY A 63 -2.07 -41.86 23.16
N ALA A 64 -1.77 -41.73 24.46
CA ALA A 64 -2.52 -42.33 25.57
C ALA A 64 -3.97 -41.82 25.68
N THR A 65 -4.26 -40.61 25.20
CA THR A 65 -5.60 -40.02 25.18
C THR A 65 -5.99 -39.53 23.80
N ALA A 66 -7.29 -39.46 23.52
CA ALA A 66 -7.80 -38.93 22.25
C ALA A 66 -7.43 -37.44 22.03
N ASP A 67 -7.31 -36.65 23.10
CA ASP A 67 -6.84 -35.26 23.06
C ASP A 67 -5.38 -35.18 22.61
N ILE A 68 -4.48 -35.97 23.21
CA ILE A 68 -3.07 -36.07 22.78
C ILE A 68 -2.99 -36.47 21.30
N ARG A 69 -3.72 -37.52 20.89
CA ARG A 69 -3.70 -37.98 19.50
C ARG A 69 -4.20 -36.92 18.52
N GLN A 70 -5.28 -36.20 18.86
CA GLN A 70 -5.82 -35.14 18.01
C GLN A 70 -4.92 -33.90 17.95
N ARG A 71 -4.31 -33.48 19.07
CA ARG A 71 -3.33 -32.39 19.10
C ARG A 71 -2.05 -32.71 18.33
N ALA A 72 -1.56 -33.95 18.44
CA ALA A 72 -0.42 -34.40 17.66
C ALA A 72 -0.76 -34.41 16.16
N ALA A 73 -1.92 -34.97 15.80
CA ALA A 73 -2.41 -35.02 14.43
C ALA A 73 -2.65 -33.64 13.80
N SER A 74 -3.05 -32.62 14.58
CA SER A 74 -3.26 -31.26 14.09
C SER A 74 -1.96 -30.46 13.87
N ARG A 75 -0.82 -30.97 14.33
CA ARG A 75 0.53 -30.36 14.14
C ARG A 75 1.37 -31.10 13.10
N LEU A 76 0.82 -32.14 12.46
CA LEU A 76 1.43 -32.78 11.30
C LEU A 76 1.27 -31.90 10.05
N SER A 77 2.35 -31.77 9.28
CA SER A 77 2.45 -30.91 8.10
C SER A 77 3.23 -31.55 6.93
N ASP A 78 3.86 -32.70 7.15
CA ASP A 78 4.52 -33.45 6.09
C ASP A 78 3.53 -34.41 5.39
N PRO A 79 3.40 -34.39 4.04
CA PRO A 79 2.41 -35.20 3.32
C PRO A 79 2.57 -36.71 3.49
N ASP A 80 3.81 -37.22 3.56
CA ASP A 80 4.06 -38.66 3.61
C ASP A 80 3.71 -39.24 4.98
N THR A 81 4.15 -38.58 6.07
CA THR A 81 3.74 -38.93 7.45
C THR A 81 2.24 -38.77 7.65
N LEU A 82 1.62 -37.69 7.14
CA LEU A 82 0.15 -37.56 7.14
C LEU A 82 -0.52 -38.74 6.42
N GLN A 83 -0.03 -39.16 5.26
CA GLN A 83 -0.61 -40.26 4.50
C GLN A 83 -0.46 -41.61 5.22
N ASP A 84 0.61 -41.84 5.97
CA ASP A 84 0.81 -43.05 6.78
C ASP A 84 0.00 -43.05 8.10
N VAL A 85 -0.10 -41.90 8.77
CA VAL A 85 -1.00 -41.74 9.93
C VAL A 85 -2.46 -41.94 9.50
N LEU A 86 -2.87 -41.45 8.31
CA LEU A 86 -4.22 -41.68 7.78
C LEU A 86 -4.52 -43.18 7.59
N LYS A 87 -3.56 -43.95 7.06
CA LYS A 87 -3.71 -45.42 6.90
C LYS A 87 -3.86 -46.09 8.27
N ARG A 88 -3.04 -45.72 9.25
CA ARG A 88 -2.97 -46.36 10.58
C ARG A 88 -4.11 -45.95 11.52
N ALA A 89 -4.65 -44.74 11.39
CA ALA A 89 -5.80 -44.25 12.17
C ALA A 89 -7.15 -44.78 11.65
N LYS A 90 -7.21 -45.26 10.40
CA LYS A 90 -8.43 -45.78 9.76
C LYS A 90 -9.00 -46.96 10.57
N GLY A 91 -10.14 -46.73 11.21
CA GLY A 91 -10.82 -47.71 12.06
C GLY A 91 -10.34 -47.75 13.52
N LYS A 92 -9.29 -47.00 13.89
CA LYS A 92 -8.82 -46.86 15.27
C LYS A 92 -9.32 -45.58 15.95
N ASP A 93 -9.19 -44.44 15.29
CA ASP A 93 -9.60 -43.14 15.83
C ASP A 93 -10.21 -42.27 14.72
N LYS A 94 -11.53 -42.06 14.80
CA LYS A 94 -12.28 -41.28 13.81
C LYS A 94 -11.88 -39.80 13.80
N GLY A 95 -11.51 -39.24 14.96
CA GLY A 95 -11.11 -37.84 15.08
C GLY A 95 -9.78 -37.59 14.39
N VAL A 96 -8.76 -38.39 14.73
CA VAL A 96 -7.44 -38.35 14.06
C VAL A 96 -7.58 -38.55 12.56
N TYR A 97 -8.33 -39.57 12.13
CA TYR A 97 -8.57 -39.83 10.71
C TYR A 97 -9.20 -38.64 9.98
N GLN A 98 -10.18 -37.97 10.59
CA GLN A 98 -10.83 -36.79 10.01
C GLN A 98 -9.86 -35.60 9.91
N THR A 99 -9.10 -35.30 10.97
CA THR A 99 -8.11 -34.21 11.01
C THR A 99 -7.02 -34.39 9.95
N VAL A 100 -6.41 -35.58 9.90
CA VAL A 100 -5.33 -35.89 8.94
C VAL A 100 -5.86 -35.91 7.49
N LYS A 101 -7.10 -36.37 7.27
CA LYS A 101 -7.75 -36.32 5.95
C LYS A 101 -7.94 -34.88 5.47
N LEU A 102 -8.37 -33.98 6.35
CA LEU A 102 -8.54 -32.56 6.03
C LEU A 102 -7.19 -31.87 5.76
N ALA A 103 -6.15 -32.17 6.53
CA ALA A 103 -4.79 -31.68 6.27
C ALA A 103 -4.27 -32.13 4.90
N LEU A 104 -4.39 -33.42 4.56
CA LEU A 104 -4.02 -33.94 3.23
C LEU A 104 -4.82 -33.34 2.08
N GLN A 105 -6.10 -33.03 2.31
CA GLN A 105 -6.92 -32.32 1.32
C GLN A 105 -6.40 -30.90 1.11
N ALA A 106 -6.14 -30.15 2.17
CA ALA A 106 -5.58 -28.79 2.10
C ALA A 106 -4.21 -28.76 1.40
N HIS A 107 -3.32 -29.72 1.67
CA HIS A 107 -2.03 -29.84 0.95
C HIS A 107 -2.21 -30.07 -0.56
N ARG A 108 -3.19 -30.90 -0.97
CA ARG A 108 -3.48 -31.13 -2.40
C ARG A 108 -4.10 -29.92 -3.08
N GLU A 109 -4.99 -29.21 -2.39
CA GLU A 109 -5.60 -27.97 -2.87
C GLU A 109 -4.54 -26.88 -3.04
N GLU A 110 -3.61 -26.75 -2.10
CA GLU A 110 -2.47 -25.83 -2.20
C GLU A 110 -1.51 -26.19 -3.34
N GLN A 111 -1.13 -27.46 -3.49
CA GLN A 111 -0.32 -27.92 -4.62
C GLN A 111 -1.01 -27.68 -5.97
N ALA A 112 -2.33 -27.92 -6.06
CA ALA A 112 -3.11 -27.64 -7.26
C ALA A 112 -3.16 -26.13 -7.56
N ARG A 113 -3.27 -25.27 -6.53
CA ARG A 113 -3.21 -23.81 -6.67
C ARG A 113 -1.86 -23.35 -7.22
N LEU A 114 -0.76 -23.81 -6.64
CA LEU A 114 0.60 -23.47 -7.08
C LEU A 114 0.87 -23.94 -8.51
N ASN A 115 0.47 -25.17 -8.86
CA ASN A 115 0.58 -25.70 -10.21
C ASN A 115 -0.23 -24.87 -11.24
N ASN A 116 -1.42 -24.41 -10.87
CA ASN A 116 -2.24 -23.53 -11.72
C ASN A 116 -1.55 -22.17 -11.94
N ILE A 117 -1.00 -21.57 -10.88
CA ILE A 117 -0.23 -20.31 -10.97
C ILE A 117 0.98 -20.48 -11.90
N HIS A 118 1.75 -21.57 -11.77
CA HIS A 118 2.89 -21.85 -12.65
C HIS A 118 2.48 -22.04 -14.12
N GLN A 119 1.33 -22.67 -14.38
CA GLN A 119 0.77 -22.79 -15.73
C GLN A 119 0.34 -21.42 -16.29
N ASN A 120 -0.31 -20.58 -15.48
CA ASN A 120 -0.73 -19.23 -15.90
C ASN A 120 0.47 -18.36 -16.24
N ILE A 121 1.55 -18.41 -15.45
CA ILE A 121 2.83 -17.72 -15.72
C ILE A 121 3.39 -18.13 -17.10
N ALA A 122 3.43 -19.44 -17.39
CA ALA A 122 3.91 -19.93 -18.68
C ALA A 122 3.04 -19.47 -19.86
N VAL A 123 1.71 -19.47 -19.69
CA VAL A 123 0.75 -18.98 -20.70
C VAL A 123 0.92 -17.49 -20.95
N LEU A 124 1.09 -16.67 -19.90
CA LEU A 124 1.30 -15.22 -20.04
C LEU A 124 2.60 -14.89 -20.78
N ILE A 125 3.68 -15.63 -20.51
CA ILE A 125 4.95 -15.49 -21.24
C ILE A 125 4.79 -15.86 -22.72
N SER A 126 4.04 -16.93 -23.03
CA SER A 126 3.75 -17.31 -24.42
C SER A 126 2.94 -16.24 -25.13
N HIS A 127 1.83 -15.78 -24.54
CA HIS A 127 0.97 -14.74 -25.11
C HIS A 127 1.72 -13.41 -25.33
N ALA A 128 2.56 -12.98 -24.38
CA ALA A 128 3.38 -11.78 -24.56
C ALA A 128 4.41 -11.96 -25.70
N SER A 129 5.02 -13.15 -25.81
CA SER A 129 5.98 -13.47 -26.86
C SER A 129 5.34 -13.59 -28.25
N GLU A 130 4.13 -14.15 -28.33
CA GLU A 130 3.33 -14.23 -29.55
C GLU A 130 2.84 -12.85 -29.98
N GLN A 131 2.36 -12.03 -29.04
CA GLN A 131 1.97 -10.66 -29.32
C GLN A 131 3.16 -9.80 -29.80
N ALA A 132 4.34 -9.95 -29.21
CA ALA A 132 5.56 -9.27 -29.67
C ALA A 132 5.91 -9.58 -31.13
N ARG A 133 5.54 -10.79 -31.62
CA ARG A 133 5.73 -11.25 -33.00
C ARG A 133 4.52 -10.98 -33.91
N SER A 134 3.40 -10.50 -33.38
CA SER A 134 2.14 -10.42 -34.12
C SER A 134 2.07 -9.22 -35.08
N GLU A 135 1.58 -9.49 -36.29
CA GLU A 135 1.27 -8.46 -37.28
C GLU A 135 -0.09 -7.78 -37.07
N ASP A 136 -0.96 -8.35 -36.22
CA ASP A 136 -2.28 -7.80 -35.96
C ASP A 136 -2.22 -6.58 -35.02
N THR A 137 -2.41 -5.40 -35.60
CA THR A 137 -2.37 -4.11 -34.92
C THR A 137 -3.65 -3.78 -34.12
N LYS A 138 -4.75 -4.51 -34.33
CA LYS A 138 -6.05 -4.20 -33.70
C LYS A 138 -5.97 -4.41 -32.19
N LEU A 139 -6.36 -3.40 -31.40
CA LEU A 139 -6.34 -3.47 -29.94
C LEU A 139 -4.97 -3.87 -29.35
N TYR A 140 -3.85 -3.68 -30.08
CA TYR A 140 -2.53 -4.15 -29.66
C TYR A 140 -2.15 -3.61 -28.28
N LYS A 141 -2.32 -2.30 -28.07
CA LYS A 141 -2.14 -1.68 -26.75
C LYS A 141 -3.00 -2.33 -25.67
N ALA A 142 -4.31 -2.47 -25.90
CA ALA A 142 -5.23 -3.03 -24.91
C ALA A 142 -4.93 -4.50 -24.56
N ARG A 143 -4.45 -5.30 -25.54
CA ARG A 143 -3.97 -6.67 -25.29
C ARG A 143 -2.70 -6.69 -24.44
N LEU A 144 -1.75 -5.79 -24.71
CA LEU A 144 -0.52 -5.65 -23.92
C LEU A 144 -0.83 -5.21 -22.48
N ASP A 145 -1.68 -4.20 -22.33
CA ASP A 145 -2.11 -3.69 -21.01
C ASP A 145 -2.84 -4.80 -20.22
N ALA A 146 -3.67 -5.63 -20.87
CA ALA A 146 -4.32 -6.78 -20.25
C ALA A 146 -3.32 -7.86 -19.79
N LEU A 147 -2.30 -8.18 -20.58
CA LEU A 147 -1.24 -9.13 -20.20
C LEU A 147 -0.39 -8.62 -19.03
N ILE A 148 -0.04 -7.33 -19.00
CA ILE A 148 0.69 -6.70 -17.90
C ILE A 148 -0.13 -6.75 -16.60
N ASN A 149 -1.44 -6.47 -16.66
CA ASN A 149 -2.31 -6.55 -15.50
C ASN A 149 -2.41 -8.00 -14.97
N GLN A 150 -2.64 -8.99 -15.86
CA GLN A 150 -2.70 -10.40 -15.47
C GLN A 150 -1.37 -10.92 -14.90
N TRP A 151 -0.22 -10.39 -15.36
CA TRP A 151 1.08 -10.72 -14.79
C TRP A 151 1.23 -10.24 -13.34
N SER A 152 0.73 -9.05 -13.01
CA SER A 152 0.86 -8.48 -11.66
C SER A 152 0.20 -9.33 -10.56
N ASP A 153 -0.81 -10.13 -10.90
CA ASP A 153 -1.47 -11.07 -9.97
C ASP A 153 -0.61 -12.32 -9.65
N VAL A 154 0.35 -12.67 -10.52
CA VAL A 154 1.16 -13.90 -10.41
C VAL A 154 2.67 -13.67 -10.25
N GLU A 155 3.15 -12.44 -10.46
CA GLU A 155 4.58 -12.06 -10.45
C GLU A 155 5.35 -12.56 -9.22
N THR A 156 4.73 -12.55 -8.04
CA THR A 156 5.36 -12.98 -6.77
C THR A 156 5.67 -14.48 -6.71
N HIS A 157 5.12 -15.29 -7.62
CA HIS A 157 5.34 -16.73 -7.73
C HIS A 157 6.21 -17.10 -8.94
N ALA A 158 6.64 -16.13 -9.76
CA ALA A 158 7.47 -16.37 -10.93
C ALA A 158 8.96 -16.50 -10.55
N THR A 159 9.68 -17.37 -11.26
CA THR A 159 11.15 -17.44 -11.14
C THR A 159 11.80 -16.21 -11.80
N PRO A 160 13.04 -15.83 -11.42
CA PRO A 160 13.74 -14.71 -12.06
C PRO A 160 13.84 -14.85 -13.59
N GLU A 161 14.01 -16.07 -14.09
CA GLU A 161 14.06 -16.41 -15.51
C GLU A 161 12.70 -16.16 -16.21
N GLN A 162 11.60 -16.55 -15.57
CA GLN A 162 10.24 -16.32 -16.05
C GLN A 162 9.91 -14.82 -16.11
N THR A 163 10.25 -14.08 -15.05
CA THR A 163 10.08 -12.62 -14.99
C THR A 163 10.91 -11.92 -16.04
N GLN A 164 12.17 -12.33 -16.25
CA GLN A 164 13.01 -11.80 -17.32
C GLN A 164 12.40 -12.06 -18.71
N ALA A 165 11.93 -13.28 -18.99
CA ALA A 165 11.31 -13.63 -20.27
C ALA A 165 10.03 -12.82 -20.53
N PHE A 166 9.18 -12.62 -19.52
CA PHE A 166 7.99 -11.78 -19.64
C PHE A 166 8.35 -10.31 -19.91
N LEU A 167 9.27 -9.74 -19.14
CA LEU A 167 9.70 -8.35 -19.30
C LEU A 167 10.35 -8.09 -20.66
N GLU A 168 11.14 -9.04 -21.19
CA GLU A 168 11.73 -8.94 -22.52
C GLU A 168 10.67 -8.98 -23.63
N ALA A 169 9.66 -9.85 -23.50
CA ALA A 169 8.52 -9.87 -24.42
C ALA A 169 7.70 -8.57 -24.37
N VAL A 170 7.46 -8.02 -23.17
CA VAL A 170 6.79 -6.71 -22.98
C VAL A 170 7.63 -5.56 -23.55
N HIS A 171 8.96 -5.59 -23.43
CA HIS A 171 9.84 -4.60 -24.05
C HIS A 171 9.66 -4.57 -25.57
N ARG A 172 9.75 -5.74 -26.21
CA ARG A 172 9.55 -5.88 -27.66
C ARG A 172 8.14 -5.43 -28.10
N CYS A 173 7.11 -5.69 -27.29
CA CYS A 173 5.76 -5.17 -27.54
C CYS A 173 5.71 -3.63 -27.47
N ARG A 174 6.43 -3.00 -26.52
CA ARG A 174 6.50 -1.53 -26.40
C ARG A 174 7.28 -0.89 -27.55
N GLU A 175 8.39 -1.48 -27.97
CA GLU A 175 9.15 -1.04 -29.16
C GLU A 175 8.27 -1.08 -30.41
N ARG A 176 7.52 -2.17 -30.61
CA ARG A 176 6.59 -2.32 -31.74
C ARG A 176 5.45 -1.29 -31.68
N LEU A 177 4.90 -1.03 -30.49
CA LEU A 177 3.86 -0.02 -30.29
C LEU A 177 4.39 1.40 -30.59
N ALA A 178 5.59 1.74 -30.14
CA ALA A 178 6.24 3.02 -30.45
C ALA A 178 6.51 3.17 -31.96
N ALA A 179 6.98 2.12 -32.63
CA ALA A 179 7.16 2.12 -34.08
C ALA A 179 5.83 2.33 -34.84
N MET A 180 4.74 1.70 -34.39
CA MET A 180 3.40 1.91 -34.94
C MET A 180 2.90 3.35 -34.74
N GLN A 181 3.19 3.98 -33.59
CA GLN A 181 2.84 5.37 -33.33
C GLN A 181 3.63 6.33 -34.22
N SER A 182 4.96 6.18 -34.28
CA SER A 182 5.82 6.96 -35.17
C SER A 182 5.37 6.88 -36.63
N ALA A 183 5.09 5.68 -37.14
CA ALA A 183 4.62 5.50 -38.52
C ALA A 183 3.27 6.18 -38.80
N ALA A 184 2.34 6.18 -37.83
CA ALA A 184 1.06 6.88 -37.95
C ALA A 184 1.21 8.41 -37.88
N GLU A 185 2.12 8.91 -37.04
CA GLU A 185 2.47 10.33 -36.96
C GLU A 185 3.18 10.80 -38.24
N ASP A 186 4.06 9.97 -38.82
CA ASP A 186 4.72 10.23 -40.10
C ASP A 186 3.72 10.29 -41.26
N GLU A 187 2.79 9.33 -41.35
CA GLU A 187 1.75 9.30 -42.36
C GLU A 187 0.80 10.51 -42.22
N GLN A 188 0.45 10.90 -40.99
CA GLN A 188 -0.38 12.08 -40.75
C GLN A 188 0.36 13.38 -41.13
N ARG A 189 1.63 13.54 -40.73
CA ARG A 189 2.46 14.70 -41.13
C ARG A 189 2.56 14.83 -42.64
N GLN A 190 2.76 13.73 -43.36
CA GLN A 190 2.79 13.74 -44.83
C GLN A 190 1.46 14.18 -45.45
N ARG A 191 0.31 13.75 -44.89
CA ARG A 191 -1.02 14.19 -45.32
C ARG A 191 -1.28 15.67 -45.04
N ASP A 192 -0.91 16.14 -43.86
CA ASP A 192 -1.08 17.54 -43.46
C ASP A 192 -0.22 18.45 -44.35
N GLN A 193 1.04 18.08 -44.60
CA GLN A 193 1.94 18.83 -45.49
C GLN A 193 1.46 18.81 -46.95
N ALA A 194 0.95 17.69 -47.46
CA ALA A 194 0.33 17.63 -48.80
C ALA A 194 -0.90 18.55 -48.90
N THR A 195 -1.72 18.59 -47.84
CA THR A 195 -2.87 19.49 -47.76
C THR A 195 -2.41 20.95 -47.77
N GLN A 196 -1.43 21.32 -46.93
CA GLN A 196 -0.85 22.67 -46.90
C GLN A 196 -0.23 23.11 -48.23
N ARG A 197 0.42 22.20 -48.99
CA ARG A 197 0.91 22.51 -50.35
C ARG A 197 -0.24 22.82 -51.30
N SER A 198 -1.28 21.98 -51.34
CA SER A 198 -2.42 22.20 -52.23
C SER A 198 -3.18 23.49 -51.91
N GLU A 199 -3.39 23.81 -50.63
CA GLU A 199 -3.95 25.10 -50.18
C GLU A 199 -3.08 26.31 -50.56
N THR A 200 -1.75 26.19 -50.42
CA THR A 200 -0.82 27.28 -50.75
C THR A 200 -0.81 27.54 -52.26
N LEU A 201 -0.90 26.49 -53.09
CA LEU A 201 -1.06 26.61 -54.54
C LEU A 201 -2.40 27.23 -54.93
N ALA A 202 -3.50 26.80 -54.30
CA ALA A 202 -4.83 27.35 -54.54
C ALA A 202 -4.88 28.85 -54.20
N LEU A 203 -4.41 29.23 -52.99
CA LEU A 203 -4.37 30.62 -52.56
C LEU A 203 -3.43 31.48 -53.42
N LEU A 204 -2.33 30.93 -53.94
CA LEU A 204 -1.48 31.61 -54.92
C LEU A 204 -2.21 31.84 -56.25
N ALA A 205 -2.98 30.86 -56.74
CA ALA A 205 -3.78 31.03 -57.95
C ALA A 205 -4.88 32.10 -57.75
N ASP A 206 -5.63 32.00 -56.65
CA ASP A 206 -6.72 32.94 -56.32
C ASP A 206 -6.19 34.38 -56.19
N THR A 207 -5.06 34.58 -55.51
CA THR A 207 -4.47 35.93 -55.35
C THR A 207 -3.94 36.51 -56.66
N LEU A 208 -3.40 35.69 -57.57
CA LEU A 208 -3.04 36.16 -58.91
C LEU A 208 -4.28 36.52 -59.75
N GLU A 209 -5.37 35.78 -59.60
CA GLU A 209 -6.64 36.06 -60.27
C GLU A 209 -7.31 37.34 -59.72
N GLU A 210 -7.26 37.57 -58.42
CA GLU A 210 -7.71 38.81 -57.79
C GLU A 210 -6.90 40.03 -58.28
N LEU A 211 -5.57 39.90 -58.36
CA LEU A 211 -4.69 40.94 -58.90
C LEU A 211 -4.96 41.28 -60.38
N GLN A 212 -5.49 40.35 -61.17
CA GLN A 212 -5.93 40.63 -62.55
C GLN A 212 -7.29 41.37 -62.60
N ARG A 213 -8.11 41.27 -61.55
CA ARG A 213 -9.45 41.89 -61.46
C ARG A 213 -9.47 43.27 -60.77
N HIS A 214 -8.38 43.67 -60.11
CA HIS A 214 -8.29 44.96 -59.42
C HIS A 214 -8.50 46.17 -60.35
N ALA A 215 -9.13 47.25 -59.85
CA ALA A 215 -9.30 48.47 -60.63
C ALA A 215 -7.95 49.20 -60.87
N PRO A 216 -7.68 49.72 -62.09
CA PRO A 216 -6.39 50.35 -62.43
C PRO A 216 -6.08 51.62 -61.65
N ASP A 217 -7.09 52.27 -61.06
CA ASP A 217 -6.95 53.47 -60.23
C ASP A 217 -6.49 53.18 -58.79
N THR A 218 -6.58 51.91 -58.35
CA THR A 218 -6.29 51.49 -56.97
C THR A 218 -5.21 50.42 -56.95
N LEU A 219 -3.95 50.84 -57.05
CA LEU A 219 -2.81 49.94 -56.88
C LEU A 219 -2.76 49.34 -55.45
N PRO A 220 -2.59 48.02 -55.30
CA PRO A 220 -2.38 47.40 -53.99
C PRO A 220 -1.15 47.98 -53.27
N SER A 221 -1.20 48.05 -51.95
CA SER A 221 -0.08 48.60 -51.18
C SER A 221 1.16 47.68 -51.29
N LEU A 222 2.35 48.29 -51.41
CA LEU A 222 3.59 47.50 -51.43
C LEU A 222 3.79 46.70 -50.14
N ALA A 223 3.37 47.22 -48.99
CA ALA A 223 3.46 46.53 -47.72
C ALA A 223 2.58 45.26 -47.67
N SER A 224 1.35 45.32 -48.21
CA SER A 224 0.47 44.14 -48.29
C SER A 224 0.98 43.11 -49.30
N LEU A 225 1.55 43.56 -50.43
CA LEU A 225 2.14 42.66 -51.43
C LEU A 225 3.42 41.97 -50.92
N ASP A 226 4.33 42.72 -50.26
CA ASP A 226 5.54 42.16 -49.65
C ASP A 226 5.21 41.23 -48.46
N ALA A 227 4.13 41.50 -47.71
CA ALA A 227 3.63 40.61 -46.67
C ALA A 227 3.02 39.33 -47.27
N LEU A 228 2.17 39.45 -48.29
CA LEU A 228 1.58 38.31 -48.99
C LEU A 228 2.67 37.40 -49.57
N GLN A 229 3.63 37.96 -50.31
CA GLN A 229 4.73 37.20 -50.90
C GLN A 229 5.51 36.41 -49.84
N LYS A 230 5.87 37.03 -48.70
CA LYS A 230 6.58 36.35 -47.60
C LYS A 230 5.73 35.26 -46.94
N THR A 231 4.43 35.49 -46.77
CA THR A 231 3.52 34.48 -46.20
C THR A 231 3.45 33.24 -47.10
N GLN A 232 3.31 33.41 -48.42
CA GLN A 232 3.28 32.26 -49.34
C GLN A 232 4.63 31.56 -49.43
N GLU A 233 5.75 32.29 -49.41
CA GLU A 233 7.10 31.71 -49.36
C GLU A 233 7.31 30.87 -48.09
N ASN A 234 6.90 31.37 -46.92
CA ASN A 234 7.01 30.64 -45.66
C ASN A 234 6.08 29.41 -45.63
N ARG A 235 4.81 29.56 -46.02
CA ARG A 235 3.85 28.44 -46.10
C ARG A 235 4.37 27.32 -47.00
N TRP A 236 4.92 27.67 -48.16
CA TRP A 236 5.50 26.68 -49.06
C TRP A 236 6.71 26.00 -48.43
N LEU A 237 7.67 26.77 -47.87
CA LEU A 237 8.85 26.21 -47.22
C LEU A 237 8.50 25.24 -46.07
N GLU A 238 7.48 25.54 -45.27
CA GLU A 238 6.99 24.67 -44.19
C GLU A 238 6.28 23.41 -44.75
N ALA A 239 5.44 23.56 -45.77
CA ALA A 239 4.70 22.46 -46.41
C ALA A 239 5.56 21.55 -47.31
N THR A 240 6.77 22.00 -47.68
CA THR A 240 7.80 21.21 -48.40
C THR A 240 8.94 20.73 -47.51
N ARG A 241 8.98 21.15 -46.24
CA ARG A 241 10.05 20.77 -45.32
C ARG A 241 10.05 19.26 -45.13
N ASP A 242 11.23 18.66 -45.26
CA ASP A 242 11.50 17.24 -44.99
C ASP A 242 10.55 16.25 -45.74
N THR A 243 9.94 16.69 -46.85
CA THR A 243 9.01 15.89 -47.67
C THR A 243 9.35 15.94 -49.16
N ALA A 244 9.07 14.84 -49.87
CA ALA A 244 9.15 14.80 -51.33
C ALA A 244 7.96 15.54 -51.95
N VAL A 245 8.25 16.53 -52.79
CA VAL A 245 7.26 17.35 -53.50
C VAL A 245 7.10 16.82 -54.92
N ASP A 246 5.87 16.77 -55.43
CA ASP A 246 5.68 16.37 -56.82
C ASP A 246 6.20 17.44 -57.79
N LYS A 247 6.72 17.01 -58.95
CA LYS A 247 7.31 17.91 -59.96
C LYS A 247 6.29 18.92 -60.52
N GLN A 248 5.02 18.55 -60.60
CA GLN A 248 3.94 19.43 -61.06
C GLN A 248 3.57 20.46 -59.98
N GLU A 249 3.52 20.07 -58.70
CA GLU A 249 3.32 20.97 -57.57
C GLU A 249 4.43 22.04 -57.51
N GLN A 250 5.69 21.60 -57.53
CA GLN A 250 6.86 22.49 -57.50
C GLN A 250 6.87 23.47 -58.68
N LYS A 251 6.60 22.99 -59.90
CA LYS A 251 6.54 23.85 -61.10
C LYS A 251 5.38 24.85 -61.03
N SER A 252 4.24 24.45 -60.48
CA SER A 252 3.09 25.35 -60.27
C SER A 252 3.44 26.48 -59.31
N TYR A 253 4.05 26.15 -58.16
CA TYR A 253 4.53 27.14 -57.20
C TYR A 253 5.55 28.11 -57.81
N GLU A 254 6.59 27.59 -58.48
CA GLU A 254 7.62 28.41 -59.12
C GLU A 254 7.04 29.39 -60.14
N THR A 255 6.09 28.93 -60.96
CA THR A 255 5.43 29.76 -61.99
C THR A 255 4.57 30.86 -61.35
N SER A 256 3.75 30.50 -60.36
CA SER A 256 2.87 31.45 -59.67
C SER A 256 3.67 32.47 -58.86
N MET A 257 4.70 32.04 -58.13
CA MET A 257 5.57 32.94 -57.36
C MET A 257 6.43 33.84 -58.23
N LEU A 258 6.91 33.37 -59.39
CA LEU A 258 7.60 34.24 -60.35
C LEU A 258 6.66 35.31 -60.89
N THR A 259 5.41 34.95 -61.20
CA THR A 259 4.38 35.88 -61.65
C THR A 259 4.08 36.95 -60.58
N LEU A 260 3.87 36.52 -59.32
CA LEU A 260 3.66 37.41 -58.18
C LEU A 260 4.85 38.36 -58.00
N ARG A 261 6.08 37.84 -57.96
CA ARG A 261 7.31 38.63 -57.82
C ARG A 261 7.49 39.64 -58.96
N ASN A 262 7.15 39.29 -60.20
CA ASN A 262 7.21 40.21 -61.32
C ASN A 262 6.20 41.36 -61.15
N TYR A 263 4.97 41.06 -60.72
CA TYR A 263 3.96 42.06 -60.40
C TYR A 263 4.39 42.98 -59.24
N VAL A 264 4.84 42.43 -58.10
CA VAL A 264 5.33 43.21 -56.95
C VAL A 264 6.49 44.13 -57.36
N ASN A 265 7.42 43.66 -58.18
CA ASN A 265 8.52 44.47 -58.69
C ASN A 265 8.05 45.58 -59.65
N ALA A 266 7.08 45.32 -60.53
CA ALA A 266 6.51 46.34 -61.40
C ALA A 266 5.78 47.44 -60.60
N VAL A 267 4.96 47.06 -59.60
CA VAL A 267 4.33 48.00 -58.65
C VAL A 267 5.40 48.80 -57.89
N ARG A 268 6.49 48.16 -57.45
CA ARG A 268 7.58 48.83 -56.73
C ARG A 268 8.27 49.88 -57.59
N ARG A 269 8.61 49.55 -58.84
CA ARG A 269 9.25 50.49 -59.78
C ARG A 269 8.31 51.62 -60.20
N ALA A 270 7.04 51.32 -60.45
CA ALA A 270 6.01 52.33 -60.74
C ALA A 270 5.81 53.29 -59.56
N SER A 271 5.82 52.79 -58.32
CA SER A 271 5.75 53.60 -57.10
C SER A 271 6.99 54.47 -56.88
N GLN A 272 8.19 53.95 -57.17
CA GLN A 272 9.45 54.69 -57.08
C GLN A 272 9.55 55.80 -58.14
N ALA A 273 9.08 55.53 -59.35
CA ALA A 273 9.06 56.51 -60.45
C ALA A 273 7.83 57.45 -60.41
N ARG A 274 6.94 57.34 -59.41
CA ARG A 274 5.62 58.00 -59.40
C ARG A 274 5.69 59.51 -59.60
N GLU A 275 6.63 60.19 -58.94
CA GLU A 275 6.82 61.63 -59.11
C GLU A 275 7.28 61.97 -60.52
N GLU A 276 8.24 61.22 -61.09
CA GLU A 276 8.75 61.43 -62.45
C GLU A 276 7.69 61.13 -63.53
N ILE A 277 6.87 60.08 -63.32
CA ILE A 277 5.71 59.74 -64.17
C ILE A 277 4.70 60.89 -64.15
N ASN A 278 4.34 61.38 -62.96
CA ASN A 278 3.41 62.50 -62.80
C ASN A 278 3.96 63.79 -63.43
N ASP A 279 5.25 64.08 -63.27
CA ASP A 279 5.90 65.25 -63.84
C ASP A 279 5.90 65.25 -65.36
N ILE A 280 6.15 64.10 -65.99
CA ILE A 280 6.12 63.96 -67.45
C ILE A 280 4.67 64.05 -67.95
N THR A 281 3.72 63.38 -67.29
CA THR A 281 2.31 63.36 -67.73
C THR A 281 1.58 64.69 -67.49
N ALA A 282 1.82 65.37 -66.37
CA ALA A 282 1.19 66.65 -66.06
C ALA A 282 1.62 67.79 -66.99
N LYS A 283 2.91 67.83 -67.38
CA LYS A 283 3.43 68.83 -68.34
C LYS A 283 2.77 68.72 -69.72
N LEU A 284 2.19 67.55 -70.03
CA LEU A 284 1.51 67.26 -71.30
C LEU A 284 0.00 67.49 -71.30
N ALA A 285 -0.64 67.57 -70.13
CA ALA A 285 -2.03 68.01 -70.04
C ALA A 285 -2.22 69.48 -70.50
N ASN A 286 -1.15 70.28 -70.45
CA ASN A 286 -1.14 71.71 -70.80
C ASN A 286 -0.89 72.02 -72.29
N GLN A 287 -1.02 71.03 -73.19
CA GLN A 287 -0.92 71.18 -74.66
C GLN A 287 0.44 71.67 -75.22
N GLU A 288 1.54 71.60 -74.47
CA GLU A 288 2.88 71.75 -75.05
C GLU A 288 3.33 70.44 -75.72
N ASN A 289 3.98 70.53 -76.88
CA ASN A 289 4.52 69.37 -77.59
C ASN A 289 5.63 68.71 -76.76
N ALA A 290 5.44 67.44 -76.37
CA ALA A 290 6.45 66.65 -75.65
C ALA A 290 7.82 66.70 -76.35
N THR A 291 8.88 67.02 -75.61
CA THR A 291 10.26 67.02 -76.13
C THR A 291 10.74 65.58 -76.41
N ASP A 292 11.71 65.42 -77.33
CA ASP A 292 12.26 64.08 -77.63
C ASP A 292 12.96 63.47 -76.40
N ASP A 293 13.51 64.30 -75.51
CA ASP A 293 14.02 63.90 -74.19
C ASP A 293 12.91 63.32 -73.29
N GLN A 294 11.73 63.95 -73.24
CA GLN A 294 10.59 63.42 -72.48
C GLN A 294 10.06 62.11 -73.08
N ARG A 295 10.00 61.98 -74.41
CA ARG A 295 9.54 60.75 -75.08
C ARG A 295 10.54 59.61 -74.94
N SER A 296 11.84 59.91 -75.04
CA SER A 296 12.90 58.92 -74.82
C SER A 296 12.94 58.48 -73.35
N ARG A 297 12.82 59.42 -72.39
CA ARG A 297 12.70 59.07 -70.96
C ARG A 297 11.44 58.28 -70.65
N ALA A 298 10.29 58.61 -71.25
CA ALA A 298 9.07 57.79 -71.16
C ALA A 298 9.29 56.35 -71.68
N SER A 299 9.97 56.20 -72.82
CA SER A 299 10.33 54.88 -73.36
C SER A 299 11.29 54.09 -72.45
N VAL A 300 12.21 54.79 -71.77
CA VAL A 300 13.11 54.19 -70.78
C VAL A 300 12.34 53.77 -69.53
N LEU A 301 11.50 54.65 -68.95
CA LEU A 301 10.68 54.37 -67.77
C LEU A 301 9.74 53.17 -67.98
N LEU A 302 9.10 53.06 -69.14
CA LEU A 302 8.25 51.89 -69.46
C LEU A 302 9.04 50.57 -69.49
N LYS A 303 10.28 50.60 -69.97
CA LYS A 303 11.18 49.43 -69.97
C LYS A 303 11.74 49.13 -68.57
N GLU A 304 12.04 50.15 -67.78
CA GLU A 304 12.50 50.01 -66.39
C GLU A 304 11.39 49.43 -65.52
N ILE A 305 10.15 49.92 -65.65
CA ILE A 305 8.99 49.46 -64.87
C ILE A 305 8.53 48.06 -65.31
N SER A 306 8.58 47.76 -66.61
CA SER A 306 8.25 46.46 -67.20
C SER A 306 6.92 45.89 -66.68
N TRP A 307 5.82 46.62 -66.89
CA TRP A 307 4.49 46.21 -66.39
C TRP A 307 4.05 44.87 -67.00
N PRO A 308 3.63 43.88 -66.19
CA PRO A 308 3.29 42.55 -66.69
C PRO A 308 2.01 42.55 -67.52
N GLU A 309 1.99 41.75 -68.58
CA GLU A 309 0.80 41.55 -69.43
C GLU A 309 -0.29 40.78 -68.66
N GLY A 310 -1.56 41.04 -69.01
CA GLY A 310 -2.72 40.45 -68.33
C GLY A 310 -3.13 41.16 -67.03
N TYR A 311 -2.35 42.12 -66.54
CA TYR A 311 -2.71 42.94 -65.36
C TYR A 311 -3.19 44.34 -65.79
N PRO A 312 -4.18 44.91 -65.10
CA PRO A 312 -4.71 46.24 -65.40
C PRO A 312 -3.62 47.31 -65.26
N GLU A 313 -3.32 48.02 -66.35
CA GLU A 313 -2.27 49.05 -66.40
C GLU A 313 -2.76 50.36 -65.75
N PRO A 314 -2.04 50.92 -64.76
CA PRO A 314 -2.37 52.20 -64.17
C PRO A 314 -2.43 53.34 -65.19
N VAL A 315 -3.43 54.22 -65.06
CA VAL A 315 -3.66 55.35 -65.97
C VAL A 315 -2.39 56.17 -66.29
N PRO A 316 -1.50 56.49 -65.33
CA PRO A 316 -0.26 57.23 -65.63
C PRO A 316 0.74 56.46 -66.51
N LEU A 317 0.77 55.13 -66.46
CA LEU A 317 1.62 54.30 -67.32
C LEU A 317 1.05 54.21 -68.74
N ALA A 318 -0.27 54.04 -68.86
CA ALA A 318 -0.96 54.08 -70.15
C ALA A 318 -0.72 55.43 -70.87
N SER A 319 -0.73 56.54 -70.12
CA SER A 319 -0.35 57.86 -70.63
C SER A 319 1.10 57.91 -71.11
N LEU A 320 2.08 57.43 -70.33
CA LEU A 320 3.48 57.33 -70.78
C LEU A 320 3.65 56.48 -72.05
N ARG A 321 2.88 55.40 -72.18
CA ARG A 321 2.92 54.48 -73.33
C ARG A 321 2.51 55.16 -74.63
N GLN A 322 1.54 56.08 -74.58
CA GLN A 322 1.16 56.91 -75.73
C GLN A 322 2.27 57.91 -76.11
N LEU A 323 3.04 58.42 -75.14
CA LEU A 323 4.09 59.42 -75.36
C LEU A 323 5.36 58.85 -76.01
N ALA A 324 5.73 57.61 -75.68
CA ALA A 324 6.95 56.96 -76.18
C ALA A 324 6.92 56.64 -77.70
N GLY A 325 5.79 56.82 -78.39
CA GLY A 325 5.52 56.27 -79.73
C GLY A 325 6.05 57.04 -80.96
N LYS A 326 6.64 58.24 -80.84
CA LYS A 326 7.15 59.02 -81.99
C LYS A 326 8.49 59.70 -81.70
N ARG A 327 9.52 59.40 -82.49
CA ARG A 327 10.94 59.67 -82.24
C ARG A 327 11.55 60.61 -83.30
N ALA A 328 12.33 61.62 -82.90
CA ALA A 328 13.18 62.41 -83.81
C ALA A 328 14.37 63.07 -83.06
N SER A 329 15.59 62.67 -83.43
CA SER A 329 16.86 62.85 -82.69
C SER A 329 17.38 64.28 -82.52
N ALA A 330 18.08 64.53 -81.39
CA ALA A 330 19.55 64.78 -81.32
C ALA A 330 20.04 65.90 -80.35
N ASN A 331 21.23 65.66 -79.79
CA ASN A 331 22.24 66.62 -79.28
C ASN A 331 22.09 67.30 -77.90
N THR A 332 22.73 66.65 -76.92
CA THR A 332 23.70 67.22 -75.95
C THR A 332 23.92 68.74 -75.94
N THR A 333 23.68 69.37 -74.79
CA THR A 333 24.22 70.68 -74.41
C THR A 333 25.47 70.58 -73.54
N ALA A 334 26.37 71.56 -73.69
CA ALA A 334 27.69 71.58 -73.07
C ALA A 334 27.67 72.03 -71.60
N ASP A 335 28.59 71.47 -70.79
CA ASP A 335 28.70 71.76 -69.35
C ASP A 335 29.84 72.74 -69.01
N ASN A 336 29.66 73.48 -67.92
CA ASN A 336 30.40 74.67 -67.55
C ASN A 336 31.83 74.34 -67.05
N PRO A 337 32.91 74.88 -67.68
CA PRO A 337 34.27 74.44 -67.43
C PRO A 337 34.79 74.67 -66.00
N GLU A 338 34.27 75.65 -65.26
CA GLU A 338 34.71 75.94 -63.89
C GLU A 338 34.15 74.94 -62.87
N ARG A 339 32.87 74.57 -63.01
CA ARG A 339 32.20 73.57 -62.15
C ARG A 339 32.89 72.20 -62.25
N GLN A 340 33.24 71.83 -63.48
CA GLN A 340 33.99 70.61 -63.79
C GLN A 340 35.41 70.60 -63.19
N LYS A 341 36.06 71.77 -63.00
CA LYS A 341 37.36 71.85 -62.31
C LYS A 341 37.22 71.64 -60.79
N ALA A 342 36.24 72.29 -60.16
CA ALA A 342 35.97 72.12 -58.73
C ALA A 342 35.57 70.67 -58.36
N LEU A 343 34.85 69.97 -59.24
CA LEU A 343 34.53 68.55 -59.09
C LEU A 343 35.79 67.66 -59.15
N ALA A 344 36.75 67.97 -60.03
CA ALA A 344 38.00 67.22 -60.14
C ALA A 344 38.88 67.37 -58.87
N GLU A 345 39.03 68.61 -58.36
CA GLU A 345 39.78 68.86 -57.11
C GLU A 345 39.12 68.18 -55.88
N ARG A 346 37.78 68.07 -55.88
CA ARG A 346 37.05 67.31 -54.83
C ARG A 346 37.27 65.80 -54.95
N LEU A 347 37.33 65.28 -56.17
CA LEU A 347 37.62 63.87 -56.43
C LEU A 347 39.05 63.52 -56.00
N GLU A 348 40.05 64.35 -56.29
CA GLU A 348 41.43 64.15 -55.82
C GLU A 348 41.52 64.05 -54.30
N ARG A 349 40.85 64.93 -53.56
CA ARG A 349 40.79 64.86 -52.08
C ARG A 349 40.10 63.58 -51.59
N THR A 350 39.02 63.16 -52.24
CA THR A 350 38.28 61.94 -51.88
C THR A 350 39.10 60.68 -52.17
N ILE A 351 39.88 60.67 -53.26
CA ILE A 351 40.83 59.61 -53.61
C ILE A 351 41.98 59.54 -52.59
N ALA A 352 42.59 60.66 -52.20
CA ALA A 352 43.64 60.69 -51.19
C ALA A 352 43.15 60.19 -49.82
N GLN A 353 41.91 60.52 -49.44
CA GLN A 353 41.28 59.98 -48.23
C GLN A 353 41.02 58.47 -48.33
N LEU A 354 40.58 57.98 -49.50
CA LEU A 354 40.38 56.56 -49.74
C LEU A 354 41.69 55.77 -49.65
N GLU A 355 42.79 56.31 -50.20
CA GLU A 355 44.13 55.74 -50.11
C GLU A 355 44.60 55.62 -48.67
N ALA A 356 44.53 56.71 -47.89
CA ALA A 356 44.88 56.70 -46.47
C ALA A 356 44.03 55.69 -45.67
N ALA A 357 42.72 55.59 -45.94
CA ALA A 357 41.84 54.62 -45.30
C ALA A 357 42.17 53.16 -45.69
N LEU A 358 42.60 52.91 -46.93
CA LEU A 358 43.06 51.58 -47.38
C LEU A 358 44.39 51.19 -46.73
N GLU A 359 45.36 52.11 -46.65
CA GLU A 359 46.64 51.91 -45.95
C GLU A 359 46.43 51.65 -44.44
N ALA A 360 45.53 52.41 -43.81
CA ALA A 360 45.10 52.22 -42.41
C ALA A 360 44.17 51.00 -42.22
N LYS A 361 43.83 50.27 -43.29
CA LYS A 361 42.97 49.07 -43.31
C LYS A 361 41.54 49.28 -42.79
N GLN A 362 41.02 50.51 -42.88
CA GLN A 362 39.70 50.90 -42.38
C GLN A 362 38.57 50.57 -43.38
N LEU A 363 38.31 49.28 -43.61
CA LEU A 363 37.43 48.78 -44.68
C LEU A 363 36.06 49.50 -44.80
N LYS A 364 35.42 49.85 -43.67
CA LYS A 364 34.12 50.54 -43.67
C LYS A 364 34.21 51.95 -44.25
N GLU A 365 35.27 52.68 -43.91
CA GLU A 365 35.55 54.02 -44.42
C GLU A 365 36.01 53.94 -45.88
N SER A 366 36.88 52.99 -46.23
CA SER A 366 37.28 52.73 -47.62
C SER A 366 36.08 52.40 -48.53
N LYS A 367 35.12 51.57 -48.07
CA LYS A 367 33.88 51.26 -48.82
C LYS A 367 33.00 52.51 -49.04
N GLN A 368 32.92 53.41 -48.06
CA GLN A 368 32.17 54.66 -48.17
C GLN A 368 32.86 55.68 -49.10
N LEU A 369 34.16 55.88 -48.93
CA LEU A 369 34.97 56.81 -49.74
C LEU A 369 35.05 56.35 -51.20
N PHE A 370 35.17 55.05 -51.46
CA PHE A 370 35.11 54.50 -52.82
C PHE A 370 33.77 54.75 -53.50
N LYS A 371 32.64 54.58 -52.79
CA LYS A 371 31.31 54.91 -53.33
C LYS A 371 31.18 56.40 -53.64
N ALA A 372 31.69 57.27 -52.76
CA ALA A 372 31.70 58.71 -52.97
C ALA A 372 32.55 59.12 -54.20
N ALA A 373 33.77 58.57 -54.33
CA ALA A 373 34.63 58.79 -55.48
C ALA A 373 34.00 58.26 -56.79
N GLN A 374 33.37 57.08 -56.76
CA GLN A 374 32.66 56.53 -57.93
C GLN A 374 31.50 57.41 -58.39
N GLN A 375 30.79 58.05 -57.45
CA GLN A 375 29.72 59.00 -57.79
C GLN A 375 30.30 60.30 -58.37
N GLN A 376 31.33 60.87 -57.76
CA GLN A 376 32.02 62.07 -58.26
C GLN A 376 32.62 61.85 -59.67
N VAL A 377 33.13 60.65 -59.99
CA VAL A 377 33.58 60.30 -61.35
C VAL A 377 32.45 60.33 -62.39
N ARG A 378 31.21 60.03 -62.00
CA ARG A 378 30.03 60.11 -62.89
C ARG A 378 29.54 61.54 -63.11
N GLU A 379 29.88 62.47 -62.20
CA GLU A 379 29.57 63.89 -62.31
C GLU A 379 30.59 64.66 -63.17
N LEU A 380 31.72 64.04 -63.51
CA LEU A 380 32.75 64.60 -64.39
C LEU A 380 32.52 64.31 -65.88
N ASP A 381 32.90 65.25 -66.74
CA ASP A 381 32.81 65.08 -68.18
C ASP A 381 33.76 63.98 -68.72
N GLY A 382 33.46 63.49 -69.94
CA GLY A 382 34.21 62.40 -70.59
C GLY A 382 35.67 62.72 -70.97
N ARG A 383 36.16 63.95 -70.77
CA ARG A 383 37.59 64.29 -70.90
C ARG A 383 38.28 64.32 -69.54
N ARG A 384 37.65 64.92 -68.52
CA ARG A 384 38.22 65.13 -67.18
C ARG A 384 38.07 63.93 -66.24
N SER A 385 37.15 63.01 -66.52
CA SER A 385 37.05 61.72 -65.82
C SER A 385 38.18 60.73 -66.18
N LYS A 386 38.71 60.78 -67.41
CA LYS A 386 39.68 59.81 -67.94
C LYS A 386 40.96 59.64 -67.09
N PRO A 387 41.64 60.69 -66.60
CA PRO A 387 42.85 60.54 -65.79
C PRO A 387 42.65 59.74 -64.49
N PHE A 388 41.43 59.74 -63.94
CA PHE A 388 41.11 59.06 -62.69
C PHE A 388 40.73 57.59 -62.87
N GLN A 389 40.39 57.15 -64.09
CA GLN A 389 39.94 55.77 -64.34
C GLN A 389 40.96 54.69 -63.93
N PRO A 390 42.27 54.78 -64.27
CA PRO A 390 43.25 53.77 -63.87
C PRO A 390 43.45 53.71 -62.36
N ARG A 391 43.47 54.88 -61.69
CA ARG A 391 43.63 54.98 -60.23
C ARG A 391 42.42 54.41 -59.49
N MET A 392 41.21 54.70 -59.98
CA MET A 392 39.97 54.09 -59.46
C MET A 392 39.91 52.57 -59.68
N GLN A 393 40.47 52.05 -60.77
CA GLN A 393 40.59 50.60 -60.99
C GLN A 393 41.55 49.94 -60.00
N LEU A 394 42.72 50.55 -59.74
CA LEU A 394 43.67 50.08 -58.74
C LEU A 394 43.06 50.06 -57.32
N LEU A 395 42.41 51.15 -56.91
CA LEU A 395 41.80 51.28 -55.58
C LEU A 395 40.60 50.33 -55.40
N ASN A 396 39.87 50.02 -56.48
CA ASN A 396 38.86 48.95 -56.48
C ASN A 396 39.49 47.56 -56.31
N GLY A 397 40.67 47.32 -56.87
CA GLY A 397 41.47 46.10 -56.65
C GLY A 397 41.88 45.96 -55.19
N GLN A 398 42.54 46.97 -54.64
CA GLN A 398 42.98 46.99 -53.23
C GLN A 398 41.80 46.89 -52.24
N LEU A 399 40.66 47.52 -52.55
CA LEU A 399 39.45 47.41 -51.73
C LEU A 399 38.84 46.00 -51.76
N ARG A 400 38.91 45.31 -52.91
CA ARG A 400 38.50 43.90 -53.03
C ARG A 400 39.45 43.01 -52.24
N GLU A 401 40.75 43.11 -52.49
CA GLU A 401 41.78 42.40 -51.72
C GLU A 401 41.55 42.56 -50.21
N LEU A 402 41.37 43.78 -49.69
CA LEU A 402 41.15 44.00 -48.27
C LEU A 402 39.81 43.43 -47.75
N SER A 403 38.78 43.38 -48.59
CA SER A 403 37.51 42.71 -48.26
C SER A 403 37.63 41.18 -48.32
N ASP A 404 38.42 40.64 -49.24
CA ASP A 404 38.66 39.22 -49.43
C ASP A 404 39.56 38.66 -48.31
N TRP A 405 40.57 39.43 -47.87
CA TRP A 405 41.37 39.16 -46.68
C TRP A 405 40.53 39.11 -45.39
N GLN A 406 39.48 39.95 -45.27
CA GLN A 406 38.56 39.84 -44.14
C GLN A 406 37.73 38.55 -44.23
N GLY A 407 37.20 38.22 -45.41
CA GLY A 407 36.51 36.95 -45.66
C GLY A 407 37.36 35.76 -45.25
N PHE A 408 38.58 35.66 -45.78
CA PHE A 408 39.56 34.62 -45.50
C PHE A 408 39.92 34.48 -44.00
N ALA A 409 39.89 35.57 -43.22
CA ALA A 409 40.15 35.54 -41.78
C ALA A 409 38.94 35.12 -40.92
N THR A 410 37.72 35.25 -41.46
CA THR A 410 36.45 34.93 -40.75
C THR A 410 35.84 33.60 -41.18
N GLU A 411 35.97 33.23 -42.45
CA GLU A 411 35.36 32.04 -43.06
C GLU A 411 35.83 30.73 -42.39
N PRO A 412 37.13 30.49 -42.09
CA PRO A 412 37.55 29.30 -41.35
C PRO A 412 36.94 29.21 -39.94
N LYS A 413 36.71 30.35 -39.28
CA LYS A 413 36.07 30.40 -37.96
C LYS A 413 34.57 30.10 -38.05
N GLN A 414 33.91 30.60 -39.08
CA GLN A 414 32.49 30.32 -39.33
C GLN A 414 32.27 28.85 -39.74
N ILE A 415 33.20 28.25 -40.51
CA ILE A 415 33.21 26.80 -40.78
C ILE A 415 33.36 26.01 -39.47
N ALA A 416 34.32 26.37 -38.62
CA ALA A 416 34.51 25.72 -37.32
C ALA A 416 33.29 25.86 -36.39
N LEU A 417 32.56 26.99 -36.44
CA LEU A 417 31.29 27.15 -35.71
C LEU A 417 30.17 26.27 -36.28
N CYS A 418 30.14 26.02 -37.59
CA CYS A 418 29.22 25.03 -38.18
C CYS A 418 29.54 23.63 -37.64
N GLU A 419 30.81 23.21 -37.69
CA GLU A 419 31.26 21.90 -37.22
C GLU A 419 30.99 21.70 -35.72
N GLN A 420 31.22 22.73 -34.90
CA GLN A 420 30.90 22.70 -33.46
C GLN A 420 29.40 22.59 -33.20
N MET A 421 28.56 23.28 -33.99
CA MET A 421 27.10 23.19 -33.85
C MET A 421 26.55 21.85 -34.36
N GLU A 422 27.12 21.29 -35.44
CA GLU A 422 26.79 19.95 -35.95
C GLU A 422 27.17 18.87 -34.95
N TYR A 423 28.40 18.94 -34.41
CA TYR A 423 28.85 18.06 -33.33
C TYR A 423 27.94 18.17 -32.11
N LEU A 424 27.61 19.38 -31.66
CA LEU A 424 26.70 19.62 -30.55
C LEU A 424 25.30 19.05 -30.83
N ALA A 425 24.81 19.10 -32.06
CA ALA A 425 23.53 18.50 -32.43
C ALA A 425 23.52 16.98 -32.17
N GLU A 426 24.60 16.29 -32.53
CA GLU A 426 24.73 14.83 -32.40
C GLU A 426 25.14 14.37 -30.99
N GLN A 427 25.75 15.23 -30.17
CA GLN A 427 26.10 14.85 -28.80
C GLN A 427 24.87 14.65 -27.90
N PRO A 428 24.78 13.51 -27.17
CA PRO A 428 23.82 13.32 -26.09
C PRO A 428 24.27 14.15 -24.88
N MET A 429 23.48 15.16 -24.53
CA MET A 429 23.77 16.12 -23.46
C MET A 429 22.45 16.52 -22.79
N ASP A 430 22.53 16.94 -21.52
CA ASP A 430 21.38 17.51 -20.83
C ASP A 430 20.76 18.69 -21.63
N PRO A 431 19.43 18.75 -21.81
CA PRO A 431 18.80 19.77 -22.64
C PRO A 431 19.00 21.22 -22.17
N GLU A 432 19.21 21.49 -20.88
CA GLU A 432 19.44 22.84 -20.36
C GLU A 432 20.89 23.27 -20.69
N ALA A 433 21.88 22.42 -20.38
CA ALA A 433 23.27 22.66 -20.74
C ALA A 433 23.48 22.78 -22.27
N LYS A 434 22.77 21.96 -23.06
CA LYS A 434 22.78 22.01 -24.52
C LYS A 434 22.21 23.33 -25.04
N ALA A 435 21.12 23.83 -24.43
CA ALA A 435 20.54 25.13 -24.80
C ALA A 435 21.47 26.32 -24.46
N GLU A 436 22.18 26.28 -23.34
CA GLU A 436 23.21 27.28 -23.01
C GLU A 436 24.35 27.26 -24.03
N ARG A 437 24.89 26.08 -24.37
CA ARG A 437 26.00 25.97 -25.34
C ARG A 437 25.59 26.38 -26.77
N ILE A 438 24.34 26.11 -27.18
CA ILE A 438 23.78 26.64 -28.45
C ILE A 438 23.77 28.18 -28.42
N LYS A 439 23.34 28.79 -27.30
CA LYS A 439 23.28 30.25 -27.15
C LYS A 439 24.67 30.88 -27.20
N GLU A 440 25.69 30.24 -26.64
CA GLU A 440 27.10 30.66 -26.74
C GLU A 440 27.56 30.66 -28.20
N LEU A 441 27.44 29.53 -28.92
CA LEU A 441 27.82 29.43 -30.33
C LEU A 441 27.05 30.43 -31.23
N GLN A 442 25.77 30.69 -30.93
CA GLN A 442 24.98 31.73 -31.62
C GLN A 442 25.47 33.16 -31.32
N ASN A 443 26.03 33.42 -30.13
CA ASN A 443 26.64 34.70 -29.82
C ASN A 443 28.00 34.84 -30.53
N GLU A 444 28.86 33.81 -30.47
CA GLU A 444 30.14 33.76 -31.19
C GLU A 444 29.94 34.00 -32.70
N TRP A 445 28.90 33.41 -33.30
CA TRP A 445 28.53 33.65 -34.70
C TRP A 445 28.13 35.11 -34.99
N ARG A 446 27.42 35.77 -34.07
CA ARG A 446 27.06 37.20 -34.19
C ARG A 446 28.27 38.11 -34.01
N GLU A 447 29.19 37.78 -33.11
CA GLU A 447 30.43 38.53 -32.87
C GLU A 447 31.38 38.52 -34.07
N LEU A 448 31.39 37.44 -34.85
CA LEU A 448 32.09 37.38 -36.15
C LEU A 448 31.44 38.22 -37.26
N GLY A 449 30.34 38.93 -36.97
CA GLY A 449 29.61 39.77 -37.93
C GLY A 449 28.62 39.02 -38.82
N GLY A 450 28.42 37.71 -38.57
CA GLY A 450 27.65 36.82 -39.45
C GLY A 450 28.35 36.53 -40.78
N SER A 451 27.77 35.65 -41.59
CA SER A 451 28.33 35.30 -42.91
C SER A 451 27.71 36.11 -44.03
N SER A 452 28.55 36.58 -44.96
CA SER A 452 28.11 37.05 -46.28
C SER A 452 27.77 35.88 -47.21
N ASP A 453 28.20 34.66 -46.90
CA ASP A 453 27.79 33.46 -47.61
C ASP A 453 26.47 32.90 -47.07
N ARG A 454 25.49 32.78 -47.97
CA ARG A 454 24.18 32.22 -47.66
C ARG A 454 24.22 30.71 -47.45
N THR A 455 25.19 29.99 -48.02
CA THR A 455 25.33 28.54 -47.82
C THR A 455 25.80 28.23 -46.41
N LEU A 456 26.86 28.91 -45.96
CA LEU A 456 27.41 28.75 -44.61
C LEU A 456 26.41 29.13 -43.51
N TRP A 457 25.66 30.22 -43.69
CA TRP A 457 24.55 30.56 -42.79
C TRP A 457 23.46 29.48 -42.75
N SER A 458 23.10 28.90 -43.89
CA SER A 458 22.11 27.82 -43.93
C SER A 458 22.59 26.56 -43.21
N ARG A 459 23.88 26.21 -43.34
CA ARG A 459 24.53 25.11 -42.62
C ARG A 459 24.49 25.33 -41.11
N PHE A 460 24.98 26.48 -40.64
CA PHE A 460 24.97 26.84 -39.20
C PHE A 460 23.56 26.84 -38.62
N LYS A 461 22.59 27.41 -39.34
CA LYS A 461 21.19 27.45 -38.88
C LYS A 461 20.59 26.05 -38.79
N ALA A 462 20.75 25.21 -39.82
CA ALA A 462 20.22 23.84 -39.81
C ALA A 462 20.81 23.01 -38.65
N ALA A 463 22.11 23.15 -38.40
CA ALA A 463 22.76 22.54 -37.25
C ALA A 463 22.20 23.06 -35.91
N SER A 464 22.00 24.38 -35.78
CA SER A 464 21.44 24.99 -34.57
C SER A 464 19.99 24.59 -34.32
N ASP A 465 19.17 24.46 -35.37
CA ASP A 465 17.78 24.03 -35.27
C ASP A 465 17.73 22.55 -34.83
N ARG A 466 18.55 21.67 -35.45
CA ARG A 466 18.70 20.24 -35.07
C ARG A 466 19.22 20.07 -33.63
N ALA A 467 20.15 20.92 -33.19
CA ALA A 467 20.67 20.89 -31.82
C ALA A 467 19.63 21.32 -30.77
N PHE A 468 18.75 22.26 -31.11
CA PHE A 468 17.76 22.81 -30.17
C PHE A 468 16.47 21.98 -30.08
N GLU A 469 16.19 21.11 -31.04
CA GLU A 469 14.95 20.32 -31.10
C GLU A 469 14.69 19.46 -29.84
N PRO A 470 15.67 18.73 -29.27
CA PRO A 470 15.50 18.07 -27.96
C PRO A 470 15.23 19.05 -26.81
N CYS A 471 15.86 20.23 -26.83
CA CYS A 471 15.66 21.28 -25.83
C CYS A 471 14.22 21.82 -25.87
N LYS A 472 13.68 22.04 -27.07
CA LYS A 472 12.29 22.47 -27.29
C LYS A 472 11.30 21.46 -26.70
N ALA A 473 11.50 20.17 -26.93
CA ALA A 473 10.67 19.11 -26.35
C ALA A 473 10.74 19.09 -24.82
N TYR A 474 11.96 19.14 -24.25
CA TYR A 474 12.17 19.18 -22.81
C TYR A 474 11.51 20.38 -22.13
N PHE A 475 11.72 21.61 -22.65
CA PHE A 475 11.11 22.81 -22.07
C PHE A 475 9.58 22.84 -22.22
N SER A 476 9.04 22.28 -23.31
CA SER A 476 7.60 22.10 -23.47
C SER A 476 7.02 21.16 -22.41
N ALA A 477 7.64 19.99 -22.19
CA ALA A 477 7.23 19.05 -21.16
C ALA A 477 7.36 19.64 -19.74
N LYS A 478 8.46 20.37 -19.46
CA LYS A 478 8.70 21.05 -18.18
C LYS A 478 7.68 22.16 -17.92
N SER A 479 7.24 22.88 -18.95
CA SER A 479 6.15 23.86 -18.87
C SER A 479 4.80 23.19 -18.59
N GLY A 480 4.46 22.14 -19.35
CA GLY A 480 3.23 21.37 -19.14
C GLY A 480 3.11 20.76 -17.74
N LEU A 481 4.22 20.24 -17.19
CA LEU A 481 4.26 19.74 -15.81
C LEU A 481 3.96 20.84 -14.78
N LYS A 482 4.54 22.04 -14.93
CA LYS A 482 4.27 23.18 -14.03
C LYS A 482 2.81 23.63 -14.09
N GLN A 483 2.22 23.62 -15.27
CA GLN A 483 0.81 23.96 -15.48
C GLN A 483 -0.12 22.92 -14.80
N ALA A 484 0.11 21.63 -15.04
CA ALA A 484 -0.67 20.55 -14.39
C ALA A 484 -0.53 20.58 -12.85
N ASN A 485 0.65 20.94 -12.33
CA ASN A 485 0.84 21.13 -10.89
C ASN A 485 0.11 22.36 -10.34
N LEU A 486 0.04 23.46 -11.10
CA LEU A 486 -0.74 24.65 -10.72
C LEU A 486 -2.25 24.36 -10.69
N GLU A 487 -2.74 23.58 -11.65
CA GLU A 487 -4.12 23.07 -11.67
C GLU A 487 -4.39 22.16 -10.47
N LYS A 488 -3.48 21.22 -10.15
CA LYS A 488 -3.56 20.38 -8.94
C LYS A 488 -3.63 21.24 -7.66
N ARG A 489 -2.79 22.29 -7.54
CA ARG A 489 -2.84 23.24 -6.41
C ARG A 489 -4.17 23.98 -6.31
N THR A 490 -4.73 24.39 -7.45
CA THR A 490 -6.02 25.08 -7.50
C THR A 490 -7.14 24.15 -7.05
N ALA A 491 -7.17 22.91 -7.57
CA ALA A 491 -8.14 21.90 -7.19
C ALA A 491 -8.07 21.50 -5.70
N ILE A 492 -6.89 21.56 -5.07
CA ILE A 492 -6.73 21.38 -3.61
C ILE A 492 -7.42 22.52 -2.85
N CYS A 493 -7.24 23.77 -3.28
CA CYS A 493 -7.94 24.92 -2.68
C CYS A 493 -9.46 24.79 -2.84
N ASP A 494 -9.94 24.43 -4.03
CA ASP A 494 -11.39 24.27 -4.29
C ASP A 494 -12.00 23.18 -3.41
N GLN A 495 -11.30 22.06 -3.20
CA GLN A 495 -11.75 20.96 -2.35
C GLN A 495 -11.71 21.31 -0.85
N LEU A 496 -10.71 22.09 -0.40
CA LEU A 496 -10.65 22.60 0.96
C LEU A 496 -11.78 23.61 1.24
N GLU A 497 -12.03 24.54 0.32
CA GLU A 497 -13.09 25.55 0.44
C GLU A 497 -14.47 24.89 0.46
N ALA A 498 -14.73 23.97 -0.48
CA ALA A 498 -15.97 23.18 -0.50
C ALA A 498 -16.17 22.35 0.78
N PHE A 499 -15.11 21.82 1.39
CA PHE A 499 -15.21 21.17 2.70
C PHE A 499 -15.56 22.18 3.80
N LEU A 500 -14.82 23.29 3.90
CA LEU A 500 -14.97 24.29 4.96
C LEU A 500 -16.34 24.98 4.96
N ASP A 501 -16.91 25.23 3.78
CA ASP A 501 -18.19 25.92 3.64
C ASP A 501 -19.40 25.00 3.88
N ASN A 502 -19.20 23.67 3.85
CA ASN A 502 -20.22 22.66 4.15
C ASN A 502 -20.00 21.93 5.49
N ALA A 503 -18.95 22.29 6.25
CA ALA A 503 -18.60 21.61 7.51
C ALA A 503 -19.45 22.11 8.69
N ASP A 504 -20.33 21.25 9.21
CA ASP A 504 -20.95 21.44 10.53
C ASP A 504 -19.97 21.00 11.63
N TRP A 505 -19.24 21.95 12.19
CA TRP A 505 -18.29 21.75 13.29
C TRP A 505 -18.90 21.19 14.58
N SER A 506 -20.23 21.20 14.74
CA SER A 506 -20.88 20.59 15.91
C SER A 506 -21.03 19.07 15.80
N SER A 507 -20.99 18.52 14.59
CA SER A 507 -21.20 17.08 14.32
C SER A 507 -20.13 16.42 13.44
N VAL A 508 -19.06 17.16 13.11
CA VAL A 508 -18.00 16.70 12.19
C VAL A 508 -17.22 15.48 12.73
N ASP A 509 -16.81 14.58 11.83
CA ASP A 509 -15.77 13.60 12.14
C ASP A 509 -14.41 14.29 12.21
N TRP A 510 -14.00 14.63 13.43
CA TRP A 510 -12.70 15.24 13.73
C TRP A 510 -11.50 14.45 13.19
N LYS A 511 -11.57 13.12 13.12
CA LYS A 511 -10.49 12.28 12.55
C LYS A 511 -10.48 12.36 11.03
N ALA A 512 -11.61 12.62 10.38
CA ALA A 512 -11.66 12.91 8.95
C ALA A 512 -11.13 14.31 8.64
N ALA A 513 -11.52 15.34 9.41
CA ALA A 513 -11.02 16.71 9.26
C ALA A 513 -9.49 16.79 9.43
N GLU A 514 -8.94 16.12 10.45
CA GLU A 514 -7.50 15.97 10.67
C GLU A 514 -6.78 15.33 9.46
N ARG A 515 -7.37 14.27 8.88
CA ARG A 515 -6.82 13.63 7.67
C ARG A 515 -6.85 14.55 6.46
N ILE A 516 -7.94 15.28 6.24
CA ILE A 516 -8.06 16.26 5.14
C ILE A 516 -6.96 17.31 5.26
N HIS A 517 -6.73 17.85 6.46
CA HIS A 517 -5.67 18.81 6.75
C HIS A 517 -4.26 18.27 6.42
N GLN A 518 -3.95 17.04 6.85
CA GLN A 518 -2.67 16.38 6.59
C GLN A 518 -2.49 16.06 5.08
N THR A 519 -3.51 15.50 4.43
CA THR A 519 -3.51 15.19 3.00
C THR A 519 -3.33 16.45 2.16
N ALA A 520 -3.98 17.56 2.52
CA ALA A 520 -3.84 18.83 1.81
C ALA A 520 -2.39 19.35 1.84
N ARG A 521 -1.74 19.34 3.02
CA ARG A 521 -0.32 19.74 3.15
C ARG A 521 0.62 18.84 2.34
N GLN A 522 0.33 17.53 2.26
CA GLN A 522 1.12 16.57 1.49
C GLN A 522 0.91 16.73 -0.03
N GLU A 523 -0.33 16.72 -0.53
CA GLU A 523 -0.64 16.87 -1.96
C GLU A 523 -0.15 18.22 -2.52
N TRP A 524 -0.15 19.27 -1.69
CA TRP A 524 0.41 20.59 -2.02
C TRP A 524 1.93 20.56 -2.20
N LYS A 525 2.65 19.84 -1.32
CA LYS A 525 4.11 19.65 -1.38
C LYS A 525 4.51 18.85 -2.61
N GLU A 526 3.73 17.83 -2.96
CA GLU A 526 3.94 17.01 -4.16
C GLU A 526 3.65 17.75 -5.47
N ALA A 527 2.78 18.76 -5.46
CA ALA A 527 2.47 19.60 -6.62
C ALA A 527 3.60 20.63 -6.87
N TRP A 528 4.82 20.15 -7.15
CA TRP A 528 6.01 20.95 -7.47
C TRP A 528 6.78 20.29 -8.63
N PRO A 529 7.39 21.03 -9.57
CA PRO A 529 7.48 22.50 -9.67
C PRO A 529 6.21 23.17 -10.19
N VAL A 530 6.10 24.49 -9.99
CA VAL A 530 5.05 25.38 -10.52
C VAL A 530 5.66 26.71 -10.95
N GLU A 531 4.96 27.48 -11.78
CA GLU A 531 5.38 28.86 -12.10
C GLU A 531 5.16 29.82 -10.95
N PHE A 532 6.18 30.61 -10.63
CA PHE A 532 6.20 31.45 -9.41
C PHE A 532 5.17 32.58 -9.45
N ARG A 533 4.97 33.19 -10.62
CA ARG A 533 4.04 34.32 -10.80
C ARG A 533 2.60 33.92 -10.52
N ASP A 534 2.19 32.78 -11.10
CA ASP A 534 0.80 32.33 -11.10
C ASP A 534 0.44 31.62 -9.77
N ASN A 535 1.38 30.85 -9.21
CA ASN A 535 1.20 30.21 -7.91
C ASN A 535 0.98 31.20 -6.75
N ARG A 536 1.45 32.46 -6.85
CA ARG A 536 1.40 33.43 -5.73
C ARG A 536 -0.01 33.65 -5.18
N GLN A 537 -1.03 33.67 -6.04
CA GLN A 537 -2.42 33.85 -5.61
C GLN A 537 -2.99 32.55 -5.01
N VAL A 538 -2.74 31.41 -5.67
CA VAL A 538 -3.19 30.09 -5.23
C VAL A 538 -2.62 29.73 -3.86
N GLN A 539 -1.33 30.04 -3.63
CA GLN A 539 -0.68 29.82 -2.33
C GLN A 539 -1.31 30.63 -1.21
N LYS A 540 -1.61 31.91 -1.44
CA LYS A 540 -2.26 32.75 -0.43
C LYS A 540 -3.64 32.17 -0.04
N ARG A 541 -4.44 31.74 -1.03
CA ARG A 541 -5.73 31.07 -0.81
C ARG A 541 -5.57 29.77 -0.02
N PHE A 542 -4.57 28.95 -0.35
CA PHE A 542 -4.26 27.71 0.38
C PHE A 542 -3.91 27.97 1.86
N ASP A 543 -3.03 28.94 2.13
CA ASP A 543 -2.60 29.29 3.49
C ASP A 543 -3.79 29.81 4.34
N GLU A 544 -4.70 30.60 3.74
CA GLU A 544 -5.92 31.09 4.38
C GLU A 544 -6.93 29.97 4.67
N LEU A 545 -7.12 29.02 3.74
CA LEU A 545 -7.98 27.85 3.92
C LEU A 545 -7.43 26.88 4.97
N LEU A 546 -6.12 26.59 4.97
CA LEU A 546 -5.50 25.77 6.02
C LEU A 546 -5.69 26.41 7.40
N LYS A 547 -5.55 27.73 7.52
CA LYS A 547 -5.76 28.44 8.79
C LYS A 547 -7.23 28.36 9.28
N ARG A 548 -8.21 28.43 8.36
CA ARG A 548 -9.64 28.19 8.68
C ARG A 548 -9.89 26.76 9.17
N LEU A 549 -9.17 25.77 8.64
CA LEU A 549 -9.27 24.35 9.02
C LEU A 549 -8.56 24.02 10.35
N GLU A 550 -7.38 24.62 10.59
CA GLU A 550 -6.53 24.29 11.75
C GLU A 550 -7.10 24.84 13.07
N ALA A 551 -7.78 26.00 13.05
CA ALA A 551 -8.36 26.63 14.25
C ALA A 551 -9.37 25.74 15.02
N PRO A 552 -10.43 25.19 14.41
CA PRO A 552 -11.36 24.29 15.12
C PRO A 552 -10.72 22.94 15.50
N LEU A 553 -9.80 22.42 14.68
CA LEU A 553 -9.04 21.20 15.02
C LEU A 553 -8.20 21.40 16.29
N ASP A 554 -7.54 22.55 16.44
CA ASP A 554 -6.77 22.87 17.64
C ASP A 554 -7.62 23.07 18.88
N GLN A 555 -8.79 23.71 18.75
CA GLN A 555 -9.72 23.83 19.87
C GLN A 555 -10.20 22.45 20.36
N GLU A 556 -10.54 21.55 19.43
CA GLU A 556 -10.99 20.19 19.76
C GLU A 556 -9.87 19.34 20.37
N ARG A 557 -8.63 19.47 19.89
CA ARG A 557 -7.46 18.80 20.50
C ARG A 557 -7.28 19.24 21.95
N LEU A 558 -7.41 20.55 22.25
CA LEU A 558 -7.32 21.08 23.60
C LEU A 558 -8.46 20.55 24.51
N ASN A 559 -9.70 20.51 24.00
CA ASN A 559 -10.84 19.94 24.73
C ASN A 559 -10.58 18.46 25.09
N ASN A 560 -10.15 17.65 24.11
CA ASN A 560 -9.87 16.23 24.30
C ASN A 560 -8.62 15.96 25.19
N GLU A 561 -7.63 16.86 25.18
CA GLU A 561 -6.49 16.83 26.10
C GLU A 561 -6.93 17.06 27.55
N GLN A 562 -7.84 18.02 27.79
CA GLN A 562 -8.43 18.24 29.12
C GLN A 562 -9.23 17.00 29.59
N LEU A 563 -10.09 16.43 28.75
CA LEU A 563 -10.84 15.21 29.09
C LEU A 563 -9.92 14.03 29.47
N LYS A 564 -8.78 13.88 28.78
CA LYS A 564 -7.76 12.87 29.15
C LYS A 564 -7.05 13.21 30.45
N GLN A 565 -6.80 14.49 30.74
CA GLN A 565 -6.24 14.93 32.01
C GLN A 565 -7.18 14.65 33.19
N ASP A 566 -8.49 14.83 33.01
CA ASP A 566 -9.50 14.52 34.03
C ASP A 566 -9.58 12.99 34.29
N ILE A 567 -9.42 12.16 33.24
CA ILE A 567 -9.29 10.70 33.37
C ILE A 567 -8.03 10.29 34.15
N VAL A 568 -6.89 10.95 33.92
CA VAL A 568 -5.66 10.71 34.70
C VAL A 568 -5.91 10.99 36.18
N GLN A 569 -6.48 12.15 36.51
CA GLN A 569 -6.77 12.52 37.91
C GLN A 569 -7.73 11.53 38.58
N ARG A 570 -8.80 11.10 37.88
CA ARG A 570 -9.71 10.07 38.36
C ARG A 570 -8.98 8.73 38.58
N ALA A 571 -8.10 8.32 37.68
CA ALA A 571 -7.33 7.07 37.83
C ALA A 571 -6.35 7.13 39.00
N GLU A 572 -5.67 8.26 39.22
CA GLU A 572 -4.76 8.48 40.34
C GLU A 572 -5.50 8.40 41.69
N ALA A 573 -6.73 8.94 41.78
CA ALA A 573 -7.57 8.80 42.97
C ALA A 573 -7.97 7.34 43.28
N LEU A 574 -8.13 6.49 42.26
CA LEU A 574 -8.48 5.07 42.44
C LEU A 574 -7.34 4.22 43.02
N VAL A 575 -6.09 4.68 42.98
CA VAL A 575 -4.93 3.95 43.52
C VAL A 575 -5.07 3.66 45.03
N GLN A 576 -5.77 4.54 45.77
CA GLN A 576 -6.02 4.41 47.21
C GLN A 576 -7.49 4.09 47.55
N HIS A 577 -8.35 3.87 46.54
CA HIS A 577 -9.76 3.60 46.77
C HIS A 577 -10.00 2.17 47.28
N GLU A 578 -10.88 2.03 48.26
CA GLU A 578 -11.42 0.75 48.74
C GLU A 578 -12.96 0.71 48.58
N PRO A 579 -13.55 -0.46 48.22
CA PRO A 579 -12.88 -1.73 47.99
C PRO A 579 -12.11 -1.80 46.65
N LEU A 580 -11.01 -2.55 46.62
CA LEU A 580 -10.15 -2.72 45.43
C LEU A 580 -10.93 -3.16 44.17
N GLN A 581 -11.93 -4.03 44.34
CA GLN A 581 -12.73 -4.52 43.22
C GLN A 581 -13.50 -3.39 42.51
N ASP A 582 -13.96 -2.37 43.25
CA ASP A 582 -14.62 -1.20 42.69
C ASP A 582 -13.61 -0.27 42.02
N ALA A 583 -12.42 -0.11 42.61
CA ALA A 583 -11.32 0.63 41.98
C ALA A 583 -10.92 0.01 40.63
N MET A 584 -10.83 -1.33 40.55
CA MET A 584 -10.59 -2.06 39.31
C MET A 584 -11.71 -1.90 38.28
N ASN A 585 -12.97 -1.86 38.70
CA ASN A 585 -14.10 -1.68 37.79
C ASN A 585 -14.16 -0.24 37.25
N GLN A 586 -13.94 0.76 38.09
CA GLN A 586 -13.84 2.16 37.68
C GLN A 586 -12.63 2.40 36.76
N ALA A 587 -11.47 1.79 37.02
CA ALA A 587 -10.29 1.88 36.14
C ALA A 587 -10.56 1.29 34.73
N LYS A 588 -11.33 0.20 34.63
CA LYS A 588 -11.79 -0.34 33.33
C LYS A 588 -12.74 0.62 32.62
N ALA A 589 -13.66 1.26 33.34
CA ALA A 589 -14.56 2.28 32.77
C ALA A 589 -13.76 3.47 32.21
N LEU A 590 -12.81 4.00 32.99
CA LEU A 590 -11.88 5.05 32.56
C LEU A 590 -11.07 4.64 31.30
N GLN A 591 -10.67 3.38 31.17
CA GLN A 591 -9.99 2.89 29.96
C GLN A 591 -10.92 2.89 28.73
N SER A 592 -12.23 2.71 28.92
CA SER A 592 -13.23 2.83 27.87
C SER A 592 -13.46 4.29 27.48
N GLU A 593 -13.63 5.17 28.47
CA GLU A 593 -13.72 6.63 28.28
C GLU A 593 -12.51 7.17 27.51
N TRP A 594 -11.29 6.78 27.91
CA TRP A 594 -10.04 7.17 27.25
C TRP A 594 -10.02 6.83 25.75
N LYS A 595 -10.52 5.65 25.38
CA LYS A 595 -10.58 5.18 23.98
C LYS A 595 -11.65 5.88 23.15
N ALA A 596 -12.69 6.42 23.80
CA ALA A 596 -13.76 7.15 23.14
C ALA A 596 -13.36 8.59 22.77
N ILE A 597 -12.43 9.20 23.52
CA ILE A 597 -11.94 10.57 23.30
C ILE A 597 -11.31 10.71 21.89
N GLY A 598 -11.50 11.89 21.30
CA GLY A 598 -11.20 12.21 19.91
C GLY A 598 -9.73 12.42 19.57
N ILE A 599 -9.47 13.43 18.73
CA ILE A 599 -8.12 13.81 18.30
C ILE A 599 -7.39 14.56 19.43
N THR A 600 -6.09 14.33 19.56
CA THR A 600 -5.22 15.00 20.54
C THR A 600 -3.81 15.14 19.97
N ARG A 601 -3.03 16.09 20.47
CA ARG A 601 -1.62 16.26 20.09
C ARG A 601 -0.80 15.11 20.63
N HIS A 602 -0.07 14.40 19.75
CA HIS A 602 0.68 13.17 20.10
C HIS A 602 1.63 13.31 21.31
N ARG A 603 2.19 14.51 21.55
CA ARG A 603 3.08 14.76 22.68
C ARG A 603 2.35 14.71 24.02
N GLU A 604 1.23 15.42 24.13
CA GLU A 604 0.46 15.47 25.39
C GLU A 604 -0.31 14.16 25.59
N ASP A 605 -0.86 13.56 24.52
CA ASP A 605 -1.48 12.23 24.58
C ASP A 605 -0.55 11.16 25.17
N ARG A 606 0.71 11.10 24.70
CA ARG A 606 1.72 10.16 25.22
C ARG A 606 2.04 10.39 26.69
N LYS A 607 2.13 11.65 27.12
CA LYS A 607 2.42 12.04 28.50
C LYS A 607 1.26 11.69 29.44
N LEU A 608 0.04 12.02 29.05
CA LEU A 608 -1.18 11.70 29.81
C LEU A 608 -1.41 10.17 29.85
N TRP A 609 -1.17 9.45 28.74
CA TRP A 609 -1.28 7.99 28.70
C TRP A 609 -0.29 7.32 29.66
N GLN A 610 0.95 7.80 29.76
CA GLN A 610 1.94 7.29 30.70
C GLN A 610 1.49 7.46 32.16
N ALA A 611 0.88 8.59 32.51
CA ALA A 611 0.34 8.83 33.84
C ALA A 611 -0.87 7.91 34.14
N PHE A 612 -1.85 7.86 33.23
CA PHE A 612 -3.02 6.98 33.35
C PHE A 612 -2.61 5.50 33.48
N ARG A 613 -1.65 5.07 32.65
CA ARG A 613 -1.11 3.70 32.66
C ARG A 613 -0.45 3.37 33.99
N LYS A 614 0.37 4.27 34.52
CA LYS A 614 1.02 4.13 35.83
C LYS A 614 0.01 3.95 36.96
N ALA A 615 -1.05 4.75 36.99
CA ALA A 615 -2.12 4.61 37.98
C ALA A 615 -2.86 3.25 37.86
N CYS A 616 -3.17 2.82 36.64
CA CYS A 616 -3.77 1.50 36.40
C CYS A 616 -2.86 0.34 36.84
N ASP A 617 -1.57 0.40 36.50
CA ASP A 617 -0.60 -0.63 36.87
C ASP A 617 -0.43 -0.73 38.40
N GLN A 618 -0.53 0.38 39.13
CA GLN A 618 -0.55 0.37 40.61
C GLN A 618 -1.80 -0.32 41.18
N ILE A 619 -3.00 -0.07 40.62
CA ILE A 619 -4.24 -0.73 41.05
C ILE A 619 -4.17 -2.25 40.83
N PHE A 620 -3.66 -2.69 39.67
CA PHE A 620 -3.54 -4.13 39.37
C PHE A 620 -2.41 -4.80 40.15
N ALA A 621 -1.31 -4.09 40.47
CA ALA A 621 -0.28 -4.61 41.35
C ALA A 621 -0.82 -4.90 42.77
N ARG A 622 -1.72 -4.04 43.30
CA ARG A 622 -2.38 -4.27 44.61
C ARG A 622 -3.20 -5.57 44.60
N ARG A 623 -3.95 -5.83 43.51
CA ARG A 623 -4.71 -7.08 43.31
C ARG A 623 -3.81 -8.31 43.26
N ASP A 624 -2.69 -8.21 42.57
CA ASP A 624 -1.80 -9.36 42.40
C ASP A 624 -1.03 -9.67 43.69
N ALA A 625 -0.75 -8.67 44.53
CA ALA A 625 -0.29 -8.86 45.91
C ALA A 625 -1.35 -9.57 46.77
N GLU A 626 -2.58 -9.04 46.86
CA GLU A 626 -3.69 -9.67 47.63
C GLU A 626 -3.94 -11.12 47.20
N ARG A 627 -3.83 -11.42 45.89
CA ARG A 627 -3.96 -12.80 45.38
C ARG A 627 -2.77 -13.67 45.76
N SER A 628 -1.53 -13.17 45.73
CA SER A 628 -0.35 -13.94 46.13
C SER A 628 -0.45 -14.32 47.61
N GLU A 629 -0.81 -13.36 48.47
CA GLU A 629 -1.02 -13.59 49.90
C GLU A 629 -2.12 -14.63 50.16
N GLN A 630 -3.26 -14.54 49.45
CA GLN A 630 -4.33 -15.55 49.53
C GLN A 630 -3.88 -16.93 49.04
N GLN A 631 -3.06 -17.00 47.99
CA GLN A 631 -2.56 -18.27 47.45
C GLN A 631 -1.50 -18.91 48.35
N GLU A 632 -0.62 -18.11 48.95
CA GLU A 632 0.39 -18.56 49.92
C GLU A 632 -0.29 -19.06 51.20
N ALA A 633 -1.30 -18.33 51.72
CA ALA A 633 -2.09 -18.79 52.86
C ALA A 633 -2.84 -20.10 52.58
N ALA A 634 -3.43 -20.25 51.39
CA ALA A 634 -4.11 -21.49 51.00
C ALA A 634 -3.14 -22.67 50.82
N ARG A 635 -1.93 -22.44 50.27
CA ARG A 635 -0.89 -23.47 50.19
C ARG A 635 -0.41 -23.92 51.57
N ALA A 636 -0.15 -22.98 52.48
CA ALA A 636 0.25 -23.31 53.85
C ALA A 636 -0.84 -24.10 54.60
N ALA A 637 -2.12 -23.78 54.35
CA ALA A 637 -3.24 -24.57 54.88
C ALA A 637 -3.30 -25.99 54.28
N ASP A 638 -3.09 -26.14 52.97
CA ASP A 638 -3.05 -27.44 52.30
C ASP A 638 -1.87 -28.31 52.77
N GLU A 639 -0.67 -27.74 52.92
CA GLU A 639 0.51 -28.43 53.43
C GLU A 639 0.31 -28.94 54.87
N ALA A 640 -0.25 -28.10 55.75
CA ALA A 640 -0.59 -28.49 57.12
C ALA A 640 -1.67 -29.58 57.17
N ALA A 641 -2.67 -29.53 56.28
CA ALA A 641 -3.70 -30.56 56.18
C ALA A 641 -3.17 -31.88 55.60
N GLN A 642 -2.22 -31.85 54.67
CA GLN A 642 -1.53 -33.03 54.14
C GLN A 642 -0.67 -33.72 55.22
N ALA A 643 0.02 -32.97 56.06
CA ALA A 643 0.75 -33.54 57.20
C ALA A 643 -0.20 -34.27 58.17
N ASN A 644 -1.33 -33.65 58.52
CA ASN A 644 -2.35 -34.26 59.38
C ASN A 644 -3.04 -35.48 58.74
N LEU A 645 -3.22 -35.48 57.40
CA LEU A 645 -3.70 -36.64 56.63
C LEU A 645 -2.71 -37.81 56.71
N GLN A 646 -1.41 -37.54 56.57
CA GLN A 646 -0.37 -38.56 56.68
C GLN A 646 -0.29 -39.14 58.10
N GLU A 647 -0.26 -38.30 59.13
CA GLU A 647 -0.28 -38.74 60.54
C GLU A 647 -1.49 -39.63 60.83
N ALA A 648 -2.68 -39.25 60.35
CA ALA A 648 -3.88 -40.04 60.52
C ALA A 648 -3.84 -41.38 59.75
N ALA A 649 -3.22 -41.43 58.58
CA ALA A 649 -3.04 -42.67 57.82
C ALA A 649 -2.06 -43.63 58.54
N GLU A 650 -0.96 -43.11 59.09
CA GLU A 650 0.02 -43.86 59.89
C GLU A 650 -0.62 -44.40 61.18
N LEU A 651 -1.40 -43.57 61.90
CA LEU A 651 -2.17 -43.99 63.08
C LEU A 651 -3.24 -45.05 62.74
N ALA A 652 -3.93 -44.92 61.60
CA ALA A 652 -4.91 -45.92 61.16
C ALA A 652 -4.27 -47.26 60.77
N ALA A 653 -3.01 -47.27 60.31
CA ALA A 653 -2.30 -48.48 59.91
C ALA A 653 -1.95 -49.42 61.07
N ALA A 654 -1.92 -48.93 62.31
CA ALA A 654 -1.73 -49.77 63.50
C ALA A 654 -2.88 -50.76 63.75
N ASN A 655 -4.05 -50.52 63.14
CA ASN A 655 -5.22 -51.42 63.17
C ASN A 655 -5.69 -51.81 64.59
N ASP A 656 -5.57 -50.89 65.53
CA ASP A 656 -6.10 -50.98 66.89
C ASP A 656 -7.08 -49.83 67.18
N GLU A 657 -8.00 -50.02 68.14
CA GLU A 657 -9.06 -49.06 68.43
C GLU A 657 -8.51 -47.70 68.92
N ALA A 658 -7.44 -47.70 69.72
CA ALA A 658 -6.89 -46.47 70.29
C ALA A 658 -6.20 -45.62 69.22
N SER A 659 -5.48 -46.24 68.29
CA SER A 659 -4.82 -45.53 67.18
C SER A 659 -5.82 -45.09 66.11
N ALA A 660 -6.82 -45.90 65.77
CA ALA A 660 -7.93 -45.48 64.89
C ALA A 660 -8.75 -44.32 65.50
N GLY A 661 -8.96 -44.32 66.83
CA GLY A 661 -9.59 -43.23 67.56
C GLY A 661 -8.77 -41.92 67.49
N LYS A 662 -7.45 -42.01 67.64
CA LYS A 662 -6.54 -40.87 67.47
C LYS A 662 -6.54 -40.34 66.04
N ALA A 663 -6.40 -41.21 65.04
CA ALA A 663 -6.46 -40.83 63.61
C ALA A 663 -7.72 -40.01 63.29
N LEU A 664 -8.90 -40.44 63.77
CA LEU A 664 -10.15 -39.72 63.56
C LEU A 664 -10.17 -38.35 64.25
N SER A 665 -9.46 -38.19 65.37
CA SER A 665 -9.31 -36.90 66.05
C SER A 665 -8.38 -35.94 65.30
N THR A 666 -7.23 -36.43 64.80
CA THR A 666 -6.29 -35.66 63.97
C THR A 666 -6.97 -35.13 62.70
N LEU A 667 -7.75 -35.97 62.00
CA LEU A 667 -8.50 -35.57 60.81
C LEU A 667 -9.61 -34.54 61.09
N ARG A 668 -10.19 -34.53 62.31
CA ARG A 668 -11.23 -33.58 62.71
C ARG A 668 -10.68 -32.22 63.13
N ALA A 669 -9.39 -32.12 63.44
CA ALA A 669 -8.72 -30.87 63.78
C ALA A 669 -8.42 -29.99 62.55
N ILE A 670 -8.52 -30.54 61.33
CA ILE A 670 -8.28 -29.82 60.08
C ILE A 670 -9.44 -28.85 59.79
N ASP A 671 -9.16 -27.55 59.72
CA ASP A 671 -10.14 -26.57 59.26
C ASP A 671 -10.37 -26.72 57.74
N THR A 672 -11.46 -27.41 57.40
CA THR A 672 -11.82 -27.64 56.01
C THR A 672 -12.16 -26.36 55.22
N SER A 673 -12.38 -25.21 55.87
CA SER A 673 -12.78 -23.96 55.21
C SER A 673 -11.61 -23.25 54.52
N THR A 674 -10.40 -23.37 55.06
CA THR A 674 -9.17 -22.69 54.60
C THR A 674 -8.40 -23.47 53.54
N VAL A 675 -8.59 -24.79 53.48
CA VAL A 675 -7.95 -25.69 52.51
C VAL A 675 -8.65 -25.71 51.15
N SER A 676 -7.90 -26.13 50.13
CA SER A 676 -8.39 -26.33 48.78
C SER A 676 -9.44 -27.44 48.69
N ARG A 677 -10.23 -27.40 47.60
CA ARG A 677 -11.32 -28.35 47.38
C ARG A 677 -10.84 -29.81 47.33
N SER A 678 -9.69 -30.08 46.72
CA SER A 678 -9.11 -31.43 46.63
C SER A 678 -8.71 -31.97 47.99
N VAL A 679 -8.04 -31.16 48.82
CA VAL A 679 -7.65 -31.56 50.17
C VAL A 679 -8.89 -31.74 51.06
N ARG A 680 -9.90 -30.88 50.92
CA ARG A 680 -11.21 -31.05 51.59
C ARG A 680 -11.89 -32.38 51.24
N GLU A 681 -11.88 -32.77 49.97
CA GLU A 681 -12.46 -34.04 49.51
C GLU A 681 -11.65 -35.24 50.06
N GLN A 682 -10.32 -35.16 50.12
CA GLN A 682 -9.44 -36.17 50.75
C GLN A 682 -9.70 -36.33 52.26
N VAL A 683 -9.76 -35.22 53.02
CA VAL A 683 -10.05 -35.24 54.46
C VAL A 683 -11.40 -35.89 54.74
N GLN A 684 -12.42 -35.61 53.94
CA GLN A 684 -13.74 -36.24 54.08
C GLN A 684 -13.71 -37.74 53.79
N GLN A 685 -12.96 -38.20 52.78
CA GLN A 685 -12.80 -39.61 52.46
C GLN A 685 -12.08 -40.37 53.60
N GLU A 686 -10.96 -39.85 54.08
CA GLU A 686 -10.20 -40.46 55.18
C GLU A 686 -10.98 -40.47 56.50
N GLN A 687 -11.74 -39.41 56.82
CA GLN A 687 -12.60 -39.39 58.00
C GLN A 687 -13.64 -40.53 57.97
N GLN A 688 -14.23 -40.83 56.80
CA GLN A 688 -15.17 -41.96 56.68
C GLN A 688 -14.44 -43.31 56.74
N ARG A 689 -13.30 -43.46 56.07
CA ARG A 689 -12.49 -44.69 56.09
C ARG A 689 -12.10 -45.07 57.52
N VAL A 690 -11.54 -44.11 58.27
CA VAL A 690 -11.13 -44.32 59.68
C VAL A 690 -12.34 -44.53 60.59
N LYS A 691 -13.49 -43.90 60.34
CA LYS A 691 -14.73 -44.15 61.10
C LYS A 691 -15.23 -45.59 60.94
N VAL A 692 -15.22 -46.13 59.72
CA VAL A 692 -15.61 -47.52 59.43
C VAL A 692 -14.60 -48.51 60.02
N LEU A 693 -13.30 -48.19 59.96
CA LEU A 693 -12.26 -48.97 60.62
C LEU A 693 -12.50 -49.05 62.14
N LEU A 694 -12.77 -47.91 62.78
CA LEU A 694 -13.01 -47.82 64.22
C LEU A 694 -14.25 -48.61 64.67
N SER A 695 -15.36 -48.59 63.90
CA SER A 695 -16.53 -49.41 64.22
C SER A 695 -16.27 -50.91 64.02
N THR A 696 -15.47 -51.27 63.01
CA THR A 696 -15.07 -52.66 62.76
C THR A 696 -14.21 -53.21 63.90
N LEU A 697 -13.19 -52.45 64.33
CA LEU A 697 -12.28 -52.85 65.42
C LEU A 697 -13.01 -52.96 66.76
N ARG A 698 -13.92 -52.02 67.06
CA ARG A 698 -14.79 -52.10 68.24
C ARG A 698 -15.62 -53.37 68.28
N LEU A 699 -16.25 -53.71 67.15
CA LEU A 699 -17.05 -54.92 67.06
C LEU A 699 -16.20 -56.18 67.22
N GLN A 700 -15.00 -56.23 66.62
CA GLN A 700 -14.08 -57.34 66.79
C GLN A 700 -13.67 -57.51 68.26
N ASN A 701 -13.34 -56.42 68.96
CA ASN A 701 -13.04 -56.43 70.40
C ASN A 701 -14.24 -56.93 71.24
N GLN A 702 -15.47 -56.52 70.89
CA GLN A 702 -16.71 -57.00 71.53
C GLN A 702 -16.94 -58.50 71.28
N VAL A 703 -16.82 -58.96 70.04
CA VAL A 703 -16.99 -60.38 69.69
C VAL A 703 -15.97 -61.26 70.40
N VAL A 704 -14.71 -60.83 70.50
CA VAL A 704 -13.67 -61.57 71.26
C VAL A 704 -14.04 -61.65 72.75
N SER A 705 -14.47 -60.56 73.38
CA SER A 705 -14.88 -60.60 74.79
C SER A 705 -16.13 -61.47 75.02
N TRP A 706 -17.08 -61.47 74.08
CA TRP A 706 -18.24 -62.36 74.11
C TRP A 706 -17.82 -63.84 74.00
N GLN A 707 -16.86 -64.17 73.12
CA GLN A 707 -16.34 -65.54 72.97
C GLN A 707 -15.58 -66.02 74.23
N GLU A 708 -14.84 -65.13 74.90
CA GLU A 708 -14.20 -65.42 76.19
C GLU A 708 -15.25 -65.69 77.30
N LEU A 709 -16.34 -64.91 77.34
CA LEU A 709 -17.44 -65.12 78.30
C LEU A 709 -18.22 -66.42 78.02
N ILE A 710 -18.46 -66.76 76.75
CA ILE A 710 -19.11 -68.02 76.35
C ILE A 710 -18.24 -69.24 76.69
N THR A 711 -16.93 -69.18 76.41
CA THR A 711 -16.02 -70.29 76.73
C THR A 711 -15.82 -70.46 78.23
N THR A 712 -15.77 -69.37 79.01
CA THR A 712 -15.69 -69.48 80.49
C THR A 712 -16.96 -70.07 81.10
N ALA A 713 -18.15 -69.66 80.62
CA ALA A 713 -19.44 -70.23 81.01
C ALA A 713 -19.53 -71.74 80.71
N ALA A 714 -19.16 -72.15 79.49
CA ALA A 714 -19.23 -73.55 79.06
C ALA A 714 -18.30 -74.49 79.86
N ASN A 715 -17.20 -73.96 80.39
CA ASN A 715 -16.26 -74.69 81.24
C ASN A 715 -16.69 -74.77 82.72
N GLY A 716 -17.90 -74.31 83.08
CA GLY A 716 -18.43 -74.40 84.44
C GLY A 716 -17.71 -73.52 85.47
N LYS A 717 -17.01 -72.47 85.02
CA LYS A 717 -16.40 -71.46 85.90
C LYS A 717 -17.43 -70.34 86.16
N PRO A 718 -17.46 -69.75 87.37
CA PRO A 718 -18.37 -68.64 87.66
C PRO A 718 -18.00 -67.40 86.85
N VAL A 719 -18.88 -66.99 85.93
CA VAL A 719 -18.70 -65.78 85.09
C VAL A 719 -19.25 -64.52 85.78
N ASN A 720 -19.84 -64.65 86.97
CA ASN A 720 -20.58 -63.60 87.68
C ASN A 720 -19.82 -62.29 87.96
N GLU A 721 -18.48 -62.28 87.92
CA GLU A 721 -17.66 -61.08 88.13
C GLU A 721 -17.24 -60.40 86.81
N GLN A 722 -17.58 -60.97 85.65
CA GLN A 722 -17.14 -60.53 84.32
C GLN A 722 -18.30 -60.17 83.37
N ILE A 723 -19.55 -60.28 83.83
CA ILE A 723 -20.76 -59.97 83.03
C ILE A 723 -21.08 -58.46 83.11
N PRO A 724 -21.33 -57.78 81.98
CA PRO A 724 -21.79 -56.40 81.95
C PRO A 724 -23.15 -56.15 82.66
N ASP A 725 -23.27 -55.02 83.36
CA ASP A 725 -24.45 -54.68 84.18
C ASP A 725 -25.80 -54.69 83.44
N HIS A 726 -25.81 -54.47 82.12
CA HIS A 726 -27.02 -54.45 81.30
C HIS A 726 -27.46 -55.84 80.82
N TRP A 727 -26.62 -56.86 80.89
CA TRP A 727 -26.95 -58.21 80.41
C TRP A 727 -28.14 -58.87 81.13
N PRO A 728 -28.32 -58.73 82.46
CA PRO A 728 -29.50 -59.21 83.17
C PRO A 728 -30.82 -58.49 82.80
N SER A 729 -30.78 -57.35 82.09
CA SER A 729 -31.99 -56.74 81.52
C SER A 729 -32.24 -57.20 80.08
N LEU A 730 -31.18 -57.35 79.26
CA LEU A 730 -31.26 -57.91 77.91
C LEU A 730 -31.81 -59.35 77.91
N ALA A 731 -31.23 -60.24 78.71
CA ALA A 731 -31.59 -61.66 78.72
C ALA A 731 -33.05 -61.92 79.13
N ARG A 732 -33.62 -61.08 80.01
CA ARG A 732 -35.02 -61.20 80.47
C ARG A 732 -36.07 -61.02 79.37
N GLY A 733 -35.70 -60.45 78.22
CA GLY A 733 -36.59 -60.27 77.07
C GLY A 733 -36.68 -61.49 76.15
N ILE A 734 -35.81 -62.50 76.32
CA ILE A 734 -35.64 -63.57 75.33
C ILE A 734 -36.27 -64.87 75.85
N GLY A 735 -37.44 -65.22 75.31
CA GLY A 735 -38.01 -66.55 75.51
C GLY A 735 -37.22 -67.59 74.73
N VAL A 736 -36.20 -68.20 75.34
CA VAL A 736 -35.43 -69.32 74.80
C VAL A 736 -35.67 -70.56 75.67
N GLU A 737 -36.18 -71.63 75.07
CA GLU A 737 -36.56 -72.85 75.80
C GLU A 737 -35.40 -73.85 75.94
N SER A 738 -34.33 -73.71 75.13
CA SER A 738 -33.16 -74.60 75.21
C SER A 738 -31.86 -73.95 74.69
N PRO A 739 -30.69 -74.39 75.19
CA PRO A 739 -29.38 -74.00 74.64
C PRO A 739 -29.21 -74.26 73.13
N VAL A 740 -29.85 -75.30 72.58
CA VAL A 740 -29.86 -75.58 71.12
C VAL A 740 -30.55 -74.44 70.36
N GLU A 741 -31.70 -74.00 70.85
CA GLU A 741 -32.47 -72.93 70.22
C GLU A 741 -31.76 -71.57 70.27
N LEU A 742 -31.04 -71.28 71.36
CA LEU A 742 -30.18 -70.10 71.47
C LEU A 742 -29.16 -70.04 70.33
N VAL A 743 -28.42 -71.14 70.13
CA VAL A 743 -27.40 -71.26 69.10
C VAL A 743 -27.99 -71.14 67.71
N ILE A 744 -29.12 -71.78 67.43
CA ILE A 744 -29.79 -71.68 66.12
C ILE A 744 -30.25 -70.24 65.85
N ARG A 745 -30.78 -69.51 66.84
CA ARG A 745 -31.14 -68.10 66.69
C ARG A 745 -29.92 -67.22 66.39
N ALA A 746 -28.77 -67.48 67.01
CA ALA A 746 -27.51 -66.78 66.73
C ALA A 746 -26.94 -67.13 65.34
N GLU A 747 -26.98 -68.41 64.94
CA GLU A 747 -26.59 -68.87 63.59
C GLU A 747 -27.44 -68.18 62.50
N ILE A 748 -28.74 -68.01 62.73
CA ILE A 748 -29.63 -67.25 61.82
C ILE A 748 -29.20 -65.78 61.71
N LEU A 749 -28.93 -65.11 62.83
CA LEU A 749 -28.55 -63.69 62.85
C LEU A 749 -27.17 -63.42 62.23
N CYS A 750 -26.21 -64.32 62.47
CA CYS A 750 -24.88 -64.23 61.87
C CYS A 750 -24.81 -64.79 60.43
N GLY A 751 -25.92 -65.27 59.86
CA GLY A 751 -25.98 -65.83 58.50
C GLY A 751 -25.28 -67.18 58.32
N VAL A 752 -24.99 -67.89 59.41
CA VAL A 752 -24.26 -69.17 59.42
C VAL A 752 -25.23 -70.36 59.29
N PRO A 753 -24.90 -71.42 58.51
CA PRO A 753 -25.73 -72.62 58.42
C PRO A 753 -25.65 -73.49 59.68
N SER A 754 -26.81 -73.90 60.20
CA SER A 754 -26.90 -74.90 61.28
C SER A 754 -26.52 -76.31 60.79
N PRO A 755 -26.09 -77.23 61.67
CA PRO A 755 -25.85 -78.64 61.33
C PRO A 755 -27.11 -79.35 60.81
N GLU A 756 -26.94 -80.47 60.07
CA GLU A 756 -28.05 -81.22 59.46
C GLU A 756 -29.11 -81.68 60.49
N SER A 757 -28.71 -82.02 61.72
CA SER A 757 -29.61 -82.39 62.83
C SER A 757 -30.60 -81.28 63.20
N ASP A 758 -30.23 -80.03 62.96
CA ASP A 758 -30.90 -78.85 63.49
C ASP A 758 -31.67 -78.07 62.40
N GLN A 759 -31.52 -78.45 61.12
CA GLN A 759 -32.13 -77.74 59.97
C GLN A 759 -33.66 -77.67 60.06
N GLN A 760 -34.32 -78.72 60.56
CA GLN A 760 -35.77 -78.69 60.76
C GLN A 760 -36.17 -77.64 61.82
N ARG A 761 -35.46 -77.61 62.96
CA ARG A 761 -35.71 -76.63 64.03
C ARG A 761 -35.35 -75.21 63.62
N ARG A 762 -34.30 -75.04 62.79
CA ARG A 762 -33.94 -73.77 62.15
C ARG A 762 -35.07 -73.24 61.27
N MET A 763 -35.67 -74.09 60.44
CA MET A 763 -36.81 -73.72 59.60
C MET A 763 -38.02 -73.29 60.44
N GLU A 764 -38.34 -74.03 61.51
CA GLU A 764 -39.41 -73.64 62.47
C GLU A 764 -39.16 -72.25 63.06
N ILE A 765 -37.94 -72.00 63.58
CA ILE A 765 -37.55 -70.72 64.17
C ILE A 765 -37.58 -69.58 63.14
N GLN A 766 -37.14 -69.82 61.90
CA GLN A 766 -37.19 -68.82 60.83
C GLN A 766 -38.62 -68.45 60.45
N VAL A 767 -39.53 -69.44 60.35
CA VAL A 767 -40.95 -69.21 60.08
C VAL A 767 -41.62 -68.47 61.25
N GLN A 768 -41.32 -68.85 62.49
CA GLN A 768 -41.85 -68.21 63.69
C GLN A 768 -41.43 -66.74 63.77
N ARG A 769 -40.13 -66.44 63.61
CA ARG A 769 -39.62 -65.07 63.59
C ARG A 769 -40.22 -64.22 62.47
N LEU A 770 -40.50 -64.81 61.31
CA LEU A 770 -41.15 -64.12 60.19
C LEU A 770 -42.63 -63.85 60.47
N ALA A 771 -43.31 -64.73 61.21
CA ALA A 771 -44.68 -64.49 61.69
C ALA A 771 -44.72 -63.39 62.77
N ASP A 772 -43.82 -63.43 63.75
CA ASP A 772 -43.71 -62.43 64.82
C ASP A 772 -43.37 -61.03 64.25
N GLY A 773 -42.45 -60.97 63.27
CA GLY A 773 -42.09 -59.75 62.57
C GLY A 773 -43.20 -59.13 61.72
N MET A 774 -44.16 -59.93 61.23
CA MET A 774 -45.36 -59.40 60.55
C MET A 774 -46.40 -58.79 61.52
N GLY A 775 -46.33 -59.10 62.82
CA GLY A 775 -47.22 -58.55 63.84
C GLY A 775 -46.71 -57.28 64.53
N ALA A 776 -45.38 -57.08 64.58
CA ALA A 776 -44.74 -55.99 65.31
C ALA A 776 -44.32 -54.82 64.39
N SER A 777 -45.26 -53.96 64.01
CA SER A 777 -44.96 -52.77 63.22
C SER A 777 -44.20 -51.70 64.02
N GLY A 778 -42.91 -51.52 63.78
CA GLY A 778 -42.25 -50.22 64.04
C GLY A 778 -40.79 -50.20 64.49
N ILE A 779 -40.19 -51.32 64.91
CA ILE A 779 -38.78 -51.37 65.32
C ILE A 779 -38.16 -52.67 64.79
N GLU A 780 -37.37 -52.59 63.72
CA GLU A 780 -36.36 -53.62 63.45
C GLU A 780 -35.35 -53.54 64.61
N ALA A 781 -35.29 -54.57 65.45
CA ALA A 781 -34.29 -54.65 66.51
C ALA A 781 -32.91 -54.78 65.86
N ASP A 782 -31.93 -54.05 66.41
CA ASP A 782 -30.55 -54.11 65.91
C ASP A 782 -30.05 -55.57 65.99
N PRO A 783 -29.67 -56.21 64.87
CA PRO A 783 -29.17 -57.58 64.88
C PRO A 783 -27.97 -57.78 65.83
N LEU A 784 -27.16 -56.74 66.04
CA LEU A 784 -26.06 -56.78 66.99
C LEU A 784 -26.57 -56.85 68.44
N GLN A 785 -27.60 -56.08 68.77
CA GLN A 785 -28.22 -56.07 70.10
C GLN A 785 -28.98 -57.37 70.38
N GLU A 786 -29.65 -57.95 69.37
CA GLU A 786 -30.25 -59.28 69.50
C GLU A 786 -29.20 -60.37 69.74
N VAL A 787 -28.08 -60.33 69.02
CA VAL A 787 -26.98 -61.27 69.25
C VAL A 787 -26.37 -61.08 70.64
N GLU A 788 -26.10 -59.84 71.08
CA GLU A 788 -25.61 -59.57 72.44
C GLU A 788 -26.58 -60.14 73.49
N ALA A 789 -27.88 -59.99 73.28
CA ALA A 789 -28.89 -60.52 74.18
C ALA A 789 -28.83 -62.07 74.25
N LEU A 790 -28.66 -62.76 73.11
CA LEU A 790 -28.47 -64.22 73.08
C LEU A 790 -27.19 -64.63 73.82
N VAL A 791 -26.08 -63.92 73.64
CA VAL A 791 -24.84 -64.13 74.41
C VAL A 791 -25.08 -63.93 75.91
N ALA A 792 -25.84 -62.89 76.29
CA ALA A 792 -26.18 -62.60 77.68
C ALA A 792 -26.98 -63.73 78.34
N SER A 793 -28.00 -64.28 77.66
CA SER A 793 -28.74 -65.46 78.16
C SER A 793 -27.82 -66.67 78.32
N TRP A 794 -26.96 -66.96 77.33
CA TRP A 794 -26.01 -68.08 77.41
C TRP A 794 -25.10 -68.00 78.64
N CYS A 795 -24.55 -66.82 78.92
CA CYS A 795 -23.63 -66.61 80.03
C CYS A 795 -24.31 -66.56 81.42
N LEU A 796 -25.59 -66.18 81.48
CA LEU A 796 -26.37 -66.11 82.72
C LEU A 796 -26.97 -67.47 83.13
N ASP A 797 -27.46 -68.26 82.18
CA ASP A 797 -28.17 -69.53 82.47
C ASP A 797 -27.23 -70.71 82.78
N GLN A 798 -25.92 -70.58 82.54
CA GLN A 798 -24.84 -71.53 82.88
C GLN A 798 -25.19 -73.02 82.61
N PRO A 799 -25.29 -73.45 81.34
CA PRO A 799 -25.78 -74.80 80.97
C PRO A 799 -24.90 -76.01 81.38
N GLY A 800 -23.82 -75.79 82.13
CA GLY A 800 -22.91 -76.84 82.60
C GLY A 800 -22.15 -77.57 81.49
N SER A 801 -21.46 -78.67 81.84
CA SER A 801 -20.58 -79.38 80.89
C SER A 801 -21.31 -80.09 79.74
N ALA A 802 -22.64 -80.05 79.69
CA ALA A 802 -23.44 -80.57 78.58
C ALA A 802 -23.48 -79.61 77.38
N GLY A 803 -23.08 -78.34 77.54
CA GLY A 803 -23.17 -77.29 76.52
C GLY A 803 -21.92 -77.07 75.65
N SER A 804 -20.87 -77.89 75.75
CA SER A 804 -19.57 -77.62 75.11
C SER A 804 -19.65 -77.46 73.58
N ASP A 805 -20.35 -78.35 72.88
CA ASP A 805 -20.47 -78.29 71.41
C ASP A 805 -21.34 -77.11 70.94
N GLN A 806 -22.32 -76.73 71.75
CA GLN A 806 -23.19 -75.57 71.52
C GLN A 806 -22.43 -74.25 71.72
N ALA A 807 -21.55 -74.16 72.73
CA ALA A 807 -20.66 -73.03 72.94
C ALA A 807 -19.69 -72.83 71.75
N ALA A 808 -19.14 -73.92 71.22
CA ALA A 808 -18.27 -73.89 70.04
C ALA A 808 -19.03 -73.37 68.80
N ARG A 809 -20.27 -73.81 68.58
CA ARG A 809 -21.14 -73.30 67.51
C ARG A 809 -21.52 -71.83 67.70
N LEU A 810 -21.87 -71.41 68.92
CA LEU A 810 -22.17 -70.00 69.22
C LEU A 810 -20.97 -69.11 68.90
N ASN A 811 -19.77 -69.50 69.33
CA ASN A 811 -18.54 -68.75 69.04
C ASN A 811 -18.22 -68.70 67.54
N ALA A 812 -18.45 -69.79 66.81
CA ALA A 812 -18.28 -69.83 65.35
C ALA A 812 -19.31 -68.93 64.61
N ALA A 813 -20.54 -68.84 65.13
CA ALA A 813 -21.54 -67.91 64.62
C ALA A 813 -21.09 -66.45 64.86
N LEU A 814 -20.68 -66.11 66.09
CA LEU A 814 -20.18 -64.77 66.43
C LEU A 814 -18.97 -64.32 65.58
N ALA A 815 -18.08 -65.25 65.23
CA ALA A 815 -16.92 -64.95 64.37
C ALA A 815 -17.30 -64.47 62.95
N SER A 816 -18.54 -64.69 62.52
CA SER A 816 -19.04 -64.25 61.20
C SER A 816 -19.76 -62.89 61.23
N LEU A 817 -19.90 -62.28 62.41
CA LEU A 817 -20.66 -61.05 62.62
C LEU A 817 -19.90 -59.84 62.05
N LYS A 818 -20.61 -59.00 61.30
CA LYS A 818 -20.07 -57.82 60.60
C LYS A 818 -20.65 -56.53 61.17
N PRO A 819 -19.91 -55.41 61.15
CA PRO A 819 -20.47 -54.10 61.48
C PRO A 819 -21.52 -53.72 60.44
N THR A 820 -22.58 -53.07 60.91
CA THR A 820 -23.72 -52.56 60.12
C THR A 820 -23.41 -51.26 59.40
#